data_AF-A0A8C7U7M0-F1
#
_entry.id   AF-A0A8C7U7M0-F1
#
_cell.length_a   1.000
_cell.length_b   1.000
_cell.length_c   1.000
_cell.angle_alpha   90.00
_cell.angle_beta   90.00
_cell.angle_gamma   90.00
#
_symmetry.space_group_name_H-M   'P 1'
#
loop_
_entity.id
_entity.type
_entity.pdbx_description
1 polymer ?
#
loop_
_entity_poly.entity_id
_entity_poly.type
_entity_poly.pdbx_seq_one_letter_code
_entity_poly.pdbx_strand_id
1 'polypeptide(L)'
;MTVYFCYFEGCVQCKKCKDSNSSPGGSDCGTFRELFEACRNGDVSRVKRLVDTVNVNAKDMAGRKSTPLHFAAGFGRKDVVEHLLQTGANVHACDDGGLIPLHNACSFGHAEVVSLLLCQGADPNARDNWNYTPLHEAAIKGKIDVCIVLLQHGADPNIRNTDGKSALDLSDPSAKAVLTGEYKKDELLEAARSGNEEKLMALLTPLNVNCHASDGRKSTPLHLAAGYNRVRIVQLLLQHGADVHAKDKGGLVPLHNACSYGHYEVTELLLKHGACVNAMDLWQFTPLHEAASKNRVEVCSLLLSHGADPSLVNCHGKSAVDMAPTPELKERLTYEFKGHTLLQAAREADVAKAKKSLALEIINFKHPQTHETALHCSVASPHPKRKQITELLLRKGANVNEKNKDFMTPLHVAAERAHNDIMEVLQKHGAKMNALDTLGQTALHRAAMAGHLQTCRLLLSYGADASILSLQGFTASQMGNEAVQQILDENVPVRNSDVDYRLLEAAKAGDMDTVKSLCSPQNVNCRDLEGRHSTPLHFAAGYNRVAVVEYLLHHGADVHAKDKGGLVPLHNACSYGHYEVAELLVRHGASVNVADLWKFTPLHEAAAKGKYEICKLLLKHGADPTKKNRDGNTPLDMVKEGDTDIQDLLRGDAALLDAAKKGCLARVQKLCSPENINCRDTQGRNSTPLHLAAGYNNLEVAEYLLAHGADVNAQDKGGLIPLHNAASYGHVDIAALLIKHNTCVNATDKWAFTPLHEAAQKGRTQLCALLLAHGADPTMKNQEGQTPLDLATVHTPTASVADISPASTPSCLSAASSIDNLAGPLSELTVAGATGPADGAAGSDRKEGQHMNISQFLKSLGLEHLRDIFEREQITLDVLADMGHEELKEIGINAYGHRHKLIKGMERLLGGQQGANPYLTFHCASQGTVLIDLATDDKEFQSVEEELQSTIREHQDGGNAGGVFSRYNILKVSRWVAPPLPLPGSPFINAIIHKGFDERHAYIGGMFGAGIYFAENSSKSNQYVYGIGGGTGCPTHKDRSCYVCHRQLLFCRVTLGKSFLQFSAMKMAHAPPGHHSVIGRPSVNGLAYAEYVIYRGEQAYPEYLITYQILKPESTPSSTAGEEQKS
;
A
#
# COMPACT_ATOMS: atom_id res chain seq x y z
N MET A 1 48.67 -24.88 32.65
CA MET A 1 47.82 -23.72 32.29
C MET A 1 48.68 -22.67 31.55
N THR A 2 49.37 -23.02 30.45
CA THR A 2 50.07 -22.10 29.51
C THR A 2 50.79 -22.93 28.42
N VAL A 3 50.07 -23.49 27.44
CA VAL A 3 50.71 -24.14 26.27
C VAL A 3 50.05 -23.76 24.92
N TYR A 4 48.83 -23.22 24.89
CA TYR A 4 48.07 -23.07 23.64
C TYR A 4 47.91 -21.62 23.11
N PHE A 5 48.75 -20.68 23.56
CA PHE A 5 48.66 -19.27 23.15
C PHE A 5 49.43 -18.91 21.85
N CYS A 6 50.04 -19.87 21.14
CA CYS A 6 50.97 -19.60 20.03
C CYS A 6 50.54 -20.09 18.63
N TYR A 7 49.30 -20.58 18.44
CA TYR A 7 48.95 -21.26 17.17
C TYR A 7 48.73 -20.35 15.93
N PHE A 8 48.60 -19.02 16.12
CA PHE A 8 48.63 -18.05 15.01
C PHE A 8 49.68 -16.95 15.19
N GLU A 9 49.99 -16.52 16.42
CA GLU A 9 51.07 -15.55 16.65
C GLU A 9 52.47 -16.10 16.33
N GLY A 10 52.68 -17.41 16.42
CA GLY A 10 53.95 -18.05 16.05
C GLY A 10 54.33 -17.93 14.56
N CYS A 11 53.39 -17.57 13.69
CA CYS A 11 53.65 -17.26 12.29
C CYS A 11 53.88 -15.76 12.04
N VAL A 12 53.49 -14.89 12.99
CA VAL A 12 53.68 -13.43 12.91
C VAL A 12 55.13 -13.03 13.22
N GLN A 13 55.92 -13.90 13.84
CA GLN A 13 57.37 -13.72 14.05
C GLN A 13 58.21 -14.86 13.43
N CYS A 14 58.03 -15.18 12.15
CA CYS A 14 59.07 -15.93 11.45
C CYS A 14 60.27 -15.01 11.14
N LYS A 15 61.18 -14.90 12.11
CA LYS A 15 62.49 -14.23 12.01
C LYS A 15 63.48 -14.95 11.06
N LYS A 16 63.01 -15.85 10.20
CA LYS A 16 63.84 -16.72 9.33
C LYS A 16 63.71 -16.47 7.82
N CYS A 17 63.10 -15.36 7.39
CA CYS A 17 63.14 -14.92 5.99
C CYS A 17 64.03 -13.68 5.78
N LYS A 18 65.14 -13.54 6.53
CA LYS A 18 66.12 -12.47 6.28
C LYS A 18 67.35 -12.89 5.48
N ASP A 19 67.63 -14.19 5.32
CA ASP A 19 68.82 -14.63 4.60
C ASP A 19 68.52 -15.81 3.68
N SER A 20 68.29 -15.54 2.39
CA SER A 20 68.61 -16.44 1.26
C SER A 20 68.37 -15.71 -0.05
N ASN A 21 69.30 -14.81 -0.38
CA ASN A 21 69.56 -14.45 -1.76
C ASN A 21 70.28 -15.64 -2.42
N SER A 22 69.58 -16.44 -3.24
CA SER A 22 70.19 -17.09 -4.40
C SER A 22 69.18 -17.85 -5.27
N SER A 23 69.24 -17.52 -6.56
CA SER A 23 68.75 -18.24 -7.75
C SER A 23 67.45 -17.71 -8.39
N PRO A 24 67.51 -17.21 -9.64
CA PRO A 24 66.34 -16.72 -10.38
C PRO A 24 65.68 -17.88 -11.13
N GLY A 25 64.47 -18.24 -10.71
CA GLY A 25 63.65 -19.23 -11.41
C GLY A 25 62.30 -19.40 -10.72
N GLY A 26 61.28 -18.69 -11.22
CA GLY A 26 59.88 -18.85 -10.81
C GLY A 26 59.17 -17.52 -10.58
N SER A 27 58.52 -16.98 -11.62
CA SER A 27 57.66 -15.80 -11.58
C SER A 27 56.39 -15.95 -10.71
N ASP A 28 56.11 -17.15 -10.17
CA ASP A 28 54.92 -17.46 -9.37
C ASP A 28 55.06 -17.15 -7.87
N CYS A 29 56.26 -17.07 -7.29
CA CYS A 29 56.40 -16.96 -5.82
C CYS A 29 55.98 -15.59 -5.26
N GLY A 30 56.05 -14.52 -6.06
CA GLY A 30 55.69 -13.16 -5.66
C GLY A 30 54.18 -12.91 -5.62
N THR A 31 53.46 -13.42 -6.62
CA THR A 31 52.01 -13.24 -6.80
C THR A 31 51.19 -13.91 -5.69
N PHE A 32 51.58 -15.12 -5.24
CA PHE A 32 50.93 -15.77 -4.11
C PHE A 32 51.08 -14.98 -2.81
N ARG A 33 52.30 -14.51 -2.50
CA ARG A 33 52.55 -13.70 -1.30
C ARG A 33 51.69 -12.43 -1.28
N GLU A 34 51.55 -11.79 -2.43
CA GLU A 34 50.72 -10.60 -2.58
C GLU A 34 49.22 -10.87 -2.40
N LEU A 35 48.73 -12.03 -2.82
CA LEU A 35 47.35 -12.48 -2.61
C LEU A 35 47.05 -12.70 -1.12
N PHE A 36 47.90 -13.43 -0.40
CA PHE A 36 47.71 -13.66 1.04
C PHE A 36 47.76 -12.37 1.86
N GLU A 37 48.64 -11.44 1.50
CA GLU A 37 48.71 -10.11 2.12
C GLU A 37 47.44 -9.29 1.85
N ALA A 38 46.92 -9.32 0.62
CA ALA A 38 45.67 -8.66 0.26
C ALA A 38 44.49 -9.25 1.06
N CYS A 39 44.42 -10.57 1.20
CA CYS A 39 43.41 -11.26 1.99
C CYS A 39 43.48 -10.91 3.49
N ARG A 40 44.69 -10.77 4.03
CA ARG A 40 44.93 -10.33 5.42
C ARG A 40 44.47 -8.89 5.65
N ASN A 41 44.80 -8.00 4.72
CA ASN A 41 44.52 -6.57 4.85
C ASN A 41 43.08 -6.20 4.49
N GLY A 42 42.34 -7.09 3.81
CA GLY A 42 40.98 -6.81 3.37
C GLY A 42 40.92 -6.01 2.07
N ASP A 43 41.98 -6.01 1.26
CA ASP A 43 42.01 -5.30 -0.02
C ASP A 43 41.25 -6.09 -1.10
N VAL A 44 39.93 -5.96 -1.10
CA VAL A 44 39.01 -6.65 -2.02
C VAL A 44 39.39 -6.41 -3.48
N SER A 45 39.79 -5.18 -3.81
CA SER A 45 40.13 -4.81 -5.20
C SER A 45 41.39 -5.54 -5.67
N ARG A 46 42.40 -5.66 -4.81
CA ARG A 46 43.62 -6.41 -5.11
C ARG A 46 43.37 -7.91 -5.11
N VAL A 47 42.55 -8.44 -4.19
CA VAL A 47 42.15 -9.86 -4.22
C VAL A 47 41.45 -10.18 -5.53
N LYS A 48 40.47 -9.38 -5.98
CA LYS A 48 39.76 -9.56 -7.26
C LYS A 48 40.68 -9.62 -8.49
N ARG A 49 41.82 -8.92 -8.45
CA ARG A 49 42.79 -8.94 -9.56
C ARG A 49 43.73 -10.14 -9.50
N LEU A 50 44.03 -10.63 -8.30
CA LEU A 50 45.03 -11.68 -8.06
C LEU A 50 44.43 -13.07 -7.96
N VAL A 51 43.14 -13.20 -7.59
CA VAL A 51 42.49 -14.50 -7.38
C VAL A 51 41.80 -15.00 -8.66
N ASP A 52 41.97 -16.28 -8.94
CA ASP A 52 41.29 -17.00 -10.02
C ASP A 52 40.89 -18.42 -9.58
N THR A 53 40.22 -19.17 -10.46
CA THR A 53 39.76 -20.54 -10.16
C THR A 53 40.88 -21.54 -9.90
N VAL A 54 42.12 -21.22 -10.26
CA VAL A 54 43.29 -22.08 -10.10
C VAL A 54 43.95 -21.83 -8.74
N ASN A 55 44.06 -20.57 -8.32
CA ASN A 55 44.83 -20.18 -7.14
C ASN A 55 44.00 -19.87 -5.88
N VAL A 56 42.66 -19.83 -5.98
CA VAL A 56 41.76 -19.51 -4.85
C VAL A 56 41.91 -20.46 -3.64
N ASN A 57 42.37 -21.68 -3.89
CA ASN A 57 42.62 -22.72 -2.88
C ASN A 57 44.12 -23.00 -2.66
N ALA A 58 45.00 -22.13 -3.16
CA ALA A 58 46.43 -22.29 -2.96
C ALA A 58 46.79 -22.30 -1.47
N LYS A 59 47.82 -23.04 -1.10
CA LYS A 59 48.27 -23.15 0.30
C LYS A 59 49.55 -22.35 0.48
N ASP A 60 49.64 -21.61 1.59
CA ASP A 60 50.86 -20.87 1.89
C ASP A 60 52.05 -21.82 2.12
N MET A 61 53.23 -21.43 1.64
CA MET A 61 54.44 -22.27 1.70
C MET A 61 55.29 -22.00 2.95
N ALA A 62 55.04 -20.88 3.64
CA ALA A 62 55.84 -20.40 4.77
C ALA A 62 55.20 -20.64 6.14
N GLY A 63 53.91 -21.01 6.18
CA GLY A 63 53.13 -21.23 7.40
C GLY A 63 52.56 -22.63 7.50
N ARG A 64 51.31 -22.75 7.95
CA ARG A 64 50.63 -24.04 8.22
C ARG A 64 49.93 -24.61 6.99
N LYS A 65 50.29 -24.19 5.79
CA LYS A 65 49.57 -24.51 4.53
C LYS A 65 48.10 -24.07 4.56
N SER A 66 47.85 -22.90 5.13
CA SER A 66 46.55 -22.23 5.16
C SER A 66 46.21 -21.64 3.78
N THR A 67 44.93 -21.65 3.43
CA THR A 67 44.42 -21.07 2.16
C THR A 67 44.10 -19.58 2.28
N PRO A 68 43.92 -18.82 1.16
CA PRO A 68 43.47 -17.43 1.21
C PRO A 68 42.23 -17.22 2.10
N LEU A 69 41.31 -18.19 2.08
CA LEU A 69 40.10 -18.17 2.90
C LEU A 69 40.40 -18.27 4.40
N HIS A 70 41.41 -19.05 4.84
CA HIS A 70 41.83 -19.11 6.24
C HIS A 70 42.33 -17.77 6.76
N PHE A 71 43.08 -17.03 5.94
CA PHE A 71 43.59 -15.70 6.29
C PHE A 71 42.45 -14.69 6.33
N ALA A 72 41.67 -14.57 5.25
CA ALA A 72 40.55 -13.64 5.21
C ALA A 72 39.56 -13.88 6.37
N ALA A 73 39.30 -15.15 6.70
CA ALA A 73 38.43 -15.53 7.81
C ALA A 73 39.00 -15.17 9.19
N GLY A 74 40.28 -15.49 9.44
CA GLY A 74 40.95 -15.20 10.70
C GLY A 74 41.18 -13.72 10.99
N PHE A 75 41.17 -12.86 9.96
CA PHE A 75 41.26 -11.39 10.10
C PHE A 75 39.91 -10.69 9.93
N GLY A 76 38.80 -11.42 9.82
CA GLY A 76 37.46 -10.85 9.79
C GLY A 76 37.11 -10.07 8.52
N ARG A 77 37.75 -10.39 7.39
CA ARG A 77 37.58 -9.67 6.11
C ARG A 77 36.36 -10.21 5.35
N LYS A 78 35.16 -9.90 5.83
CA LYS A 78 33.88 -10.40 5.28
C LYS A 78 33.77 -10.29 3.75
N ASP A 79 34.03 -9.11 3.19
CA ASP A 79 33.90 -8.88 1.74
C ASP A 79 34.91 -9.71 0.92
N VAL A 80 36.11 -9.92 1.47
CA VAL A 80 37.10 -10.82 0.86
C VAL A 80 36.65 -12.27 0.98
N VAL A 81 36.16 -12.69 2.15
CA VAL A 81 35.62 -14.05 2.37
C VAL A 81 34.49 -14.35 1.38
N GLU A 82 33.55 -13.42 1.23
CA GLU A 82 32.44 -13.55 0.27
C GLU A 82 32.94 -13.71 -1.16
N HIS A 83 33.88 -12.86 -1.57
CA HIS A 83 34.44 -12.94 -2.92
C HIS A 83 35.24 -14.24 -3.16
N LEU A 84 36.02 -14.70 -2.18
CA LEU A 84 36.76 -15.97 -2.27
C LEU A 84 35.80 -17.15 -2.40
N LEU A 85 34.71 -17.18 -1.64
CA LEU A 85 33.69 -18.24 -1.71
C LEU A 85 32.97 -18.24 -3.07
N GLN A 86 32.61 -17.06 -3.59
CA GLN A 86 32.05 -16.91 -4.94
C GLN A 86 33.00 -17.42 -6.04
N THR A 87 34.31 -17.30 -5.82
CA THR A 87 35.35 -17.75 -6.76
C THR A 87 35.70 -19.24 -6.60
N GLY A 88 35.03 -19.95 -5.69
CA GLY A 88 35.22 -21.40 -5.50
C GLY A 88 36.20 -21.78 -4.39
N ALA A 89 36.44 -20.92 -3.41
CA ALA A 89 37.20 -21.29 -2.23
C ALA A 89 36.51 -22.44 -1.47
N ASN A 90 37.28 -23.48 -1.15
CA ASN A 90 36.79 -24.63 -0.40
C ASN A 90 36.66 -24.27 1.09
N VAL A 91 35.41 -24.16 1.54
CA VAL A 91 35.05 -23.86 2.93
C VAL A 91 35.51 -24.93 3.93
N HIS A 92 35.77 -26.15 3.46
CA HIS A 92 36.25 -27.29 4.24
C HIS A 92 37.76 -27.54 4.11
N ALA A 93 38.51 -26.65 3.47
CA ALA A 93 39.95 -26.85 3.34
C ALA A 93 40.61 -26.91 4.72
N CYS A 94 41.43 -27.93 4.96
CA CYS A 94 42.22 -28.04 6.19
C CYS A 94 43.65 -27.55 5.97
N ASP A 95 44.16 -26.81 6.95
CA ASP A 95 45.59 -26.54 7.11
C ASP A 95 46.30 -27.71 7.82
N ASP A 96 47.62 -27.63 8.03
CA ASP A 96 48.44 -28.70 8.62
C ASP A 96 48.02 -29.05 10.07
N GLY A 97 47.33 -28.14 10.77
CA GLY A 97 46.74 -28.40 12.10
C GLY A 97 45.39 -29.10 12.06
N GLY A 98 44.83 -29.34 10.87
CA GLY A 98 43.46 -29.82 10.69
C GLY A 98 42.40 -28.72 10.82
N LEU A 99 42.80 -27.46 11.00
CA LEU A 99 41.86 -26.36 11.14
C LEU A 99 41.26 -26.01 9.77
N ILE A 100 39.95 -25.80 9.75
CA ILE A 100 39.21 -25.18 8.64
C ILE A 100 39.10 -23.66 8.86
N PRO A 101 38.78 -22.83 7.83
CA PRO A 101 38.65 -21.38 7.97
C PRO A 101 37.70 -20.92 9.10
N LEU A 102 36.67 -21.71 9.39
CA LEU A 102 35.73 -21.46 10.49
C LEU A 102 36.42 -21.43 11.86
N HIS A 103 37.39 -22.31 12.14
CA HIS A 103 38.14 -22.30 13.41
C HIS A 103 38.85 -20.96 13.62
N ASN A 104 39.48 -20.43 12.57
CA ASN A 104 40.20 -19.15 12.63
C ASN A 104 39.24 -18.00 12.93
N ALA A 105 38.11 -17.90 12.19
CA ALA A 105 37.11 -16.87 12.44
C ALA A 105 36.54 -16.94 13.87
N CYS A 106 36.34 -18.16 14.39
CA CYS A 106 35.84 -18.38 15.74
C CYS A 106 36.83 -17.98 16.83
N SER A 107 38.11 -18.31 16.69
CA SER A 107 39.15 -18.01 17.69
C SER A 107 39.31 -16.48 17.89
N PHE A 108 39.16 -15.69 16.83
CA PHE A 108 39.29 -14.23 16.89
C PHE A 108 37.99 -13.47 17.15
N GLY A 109 36.82 -14.10 17.00
CA GLY A 109 35.53 -13.51 17.35
C GLY A 109 34.80 -12.81 16.19
N HIS A 110 35.05 -13.21 14.95
CA HIS A 110 34.47 -12.56 13.77
C HIS A 110 33.07 -13.13 13.43
N ALA A 111 32.07 -12.79 14.24
CA ALA A 111 30.72 -13.36 14.15
C ALA A 111 30.09 -13.27 12.74
N GLU A 112 30.22 -12.15 12.04
CA GLU A 112 29.67 -12.02 10.67
C GLU A 112 30.33 -12.96 9.65
N VAL A 113 31.64 -13.19 9.78
CA VAL A 113 32.38 -14.14 8.94
C VAL A 113 31.99 -15.57 9.31
N VAL A 114 31.81 -15.86 10.60
CA VAL A 114 31.34 -17.17 11.09
C VAL A 114 29.96 -17.49 10.50
N SER A 115 28.99 -16.57 10.59
CA SER A 115 27.67 -16.73 9.98
C SER A 115 27.75 -16.96 8.47
N LEU A 116 28.60 -16.20 7.76
CA LEU A 116 28.79 -16.37 6.32
C LEU A 116 29.34 -17.76 5.97
N LEU A 117 30.38 -18.23 6.67
CA LEU A 117 30.98 -19.55 6.42
C LEU A 117 29.99 -20.68 6.71
N LEU A 118 29.21 -20.60 7.80
CA LEU A 118 28.17 -21.58 8.14
C LEU A 118 27.05 -21.61 7.10
N CYS A 119 26.62 -20.44 6.60
CA CYS A 119 25.64 -20.36 5.51
C CYS A 119 26.17 -20.96 4.19
N GLN A 120 27.50 -20.94 4.00
CA GLN A 120 28.17 -21.56 2.84
C GLN A 120 28.55 -23.03 3.09
N GLY A 121 27.99 -23.65 4.14
CA GLY A 121 28.09 -25.08 4.40
C GLY A 121 29.27 -25.51 5.27
N ALA A 122 30.02 -24.59 5.90
CA ALA A 122 31.05 -24.97 6.86
C ALA A 122 30.47 -25.85 7.98
N ASP A 123 31.14 -26.96 8.30
CA ASP A 123 30.69 -27.85 9.37
C ASP A 123 30.98 -27.21 10.75
N PRO A 124 29.95 -26.86 11.55
CA PRO A 124 30.13 -26.29 12.88
C PRO A 124 30.79 -27.27 13.88
N ASN A 125 30.81 -28.56 13.55
CA ASN A 125 31.36 -29.65 14.35
C ASN A 125 32.65 -30.23 13.78
N ALA A 126 33.26 -29.56 12.78
CA ALA A 126 34.55 -29.94 12.23
C ALA A 126 35.58 -30.12 13.35
N ARG A 127 36.45 -31.11 13.21
CA ARG A 127 37.47 -31.46 14.21
C ARG A 127 38.85 -31.23 13.64
N ASP A 128 39.68 -30.51 14.38
CA ASP A 128 41.11 -30.41 14.08
C ASP A 128 41.86 -31.68 14.49
N ASN A 129 43.19 -31.68 14.37
CA ASN A 129 44.02 -32.85 14.71
C ASN A 129 43.98 -33.23 16.21
N TRP A 130 43.45 -32.37 17.08
CA TRP A 130 43.28 -32.60 18.51
C TRP A 130 41.80 -32.74 18.91
N ASN A 131 40.91 -32.94 17.94
CA ASN A 131 39.46 -33.02 18.11
C ASN A 131 38.83 -31.74 18.72
N TYR A 132 39.50 -30.58 18.64
CA TYR A 132 38.87 -29.32 18.94
C TYR A 132 37.89 -28.96 17.82
N THR A 133 36.75 -28.41 18.22
CA THR A 133 35.74 -27.88 17.29
C THR A 133 35.81 -26.35 17.28
N PRO A 134 35.21 -25.68 16.27
CA PRO A 134 35.09 -24.22 16.28
C PRO A 134 34.45 -23.67 17.56
N LEU A 135 33.55 -24.43 18.20
CA LEU A 135 32.94 -24.06 19.48
C LEU A 135 33.91 -24.14 20.66
N HIS A 136 34.86 -25.09 20.66
CA HIS A 136 35.94 -25.11 21.65
C HIS A 136 36.79 -23.84 21.55
N GLU A 137 37.19 -23.46 20.34
CA GLU A 137 37.98 -22.25 20.09
C GLU A 137 37.26 -20.99 20.57
N ALA A 138 36.00 -20.81 20.19
CA ALA A 138 35.20 -19.67 20.62
C ALA A 138 35.01 -19.63 22.15
N ALA A 139 34.76 -20.79 22.77
CA ALA A 139 34.52 -20.90 24.21
C ALA A 139 35.77 -20.58 25.04
N ILE A 140 36.93 -21.09 24.64
CA ILE A 140 38.22 -20.82 25.31
C ILE A 140 38.59 -19.35 25.25
N LYS A 141 38.25 -18.68 24.15
CA LYS A 141 38.56 -17.26 23.89
C LYS A 141 37.47 -16.30 24.36
N GLY A 142 36.42 -16.78 25.01
CA GLY A 142 35.33 -15.95 25.54
C GLY A 142 34.51 -15.23 24.45
N LYS A 143 34.40 -15.80 23.24
CA LYS A 143 33.71 -15.17 22.10
C LYS A 143 32.21 -15.47 22.14
N ILE A 144 31.48 -14.76 22.99
CA ILE A 144 30.05 -14.98 23.28
C ILE A 144 29.21 -15.03 22.00
N ASP A 145 29.27 -13.98 21.16
CA ASP A 145 28.44 -13.89 19.95
C ASP A 145 28.72 -15.04 18.97
N VAL A 146 29.99 -15.44 18.86
CA VAL A 146 30.39 -16.60 18.04
C VAL A 146 29.85 -17.91 18.63
N CYS A 147 29.91 -18.10 19.95
CA CYS A 147 29.32 -19.28 20.59
C CYS A 147 27.81 -19.37 20.31
N ILE A 148 27.09 -18.25 20.38
CA ILE A 148 25.66 -18.19 20.06
C ILE A 148 25.41 -18.59 18.61
N VAL A 149 26.11 -17.97 17.65
CA VAL A 149 25.98 -18.26 16.21
C VAL A 149 26.28 -19.73 15.91
N LEU A 150 27.35 -20.30 16.49
CA LEU A 150 27.70 -21.71 16.30
C LEU A 150 26.58 -22.64 16.80
N LEU A 151 26.04 -22.38 17.99
CA LEU A 151 24.94 -23.18 18.55
C LEU A 151 23.66 -23.05 17.71
N GLN A 152 23.35 -21.86 17.21
CA GLN A 152 22.22 -21.63 16.30
C GLN A 152 22.34 -22.42 15.00
N HIS A 153 23.56 -22.66 14.53
CA HIS A 153 23.86 -23.45 13.33
C HIS A 153 24.16 -24.94 13.63
N GLY A 154 23.86 -25.44 14.83
CA GLY A 154 23.94 -26.87 15.14
C GLY A 154 25.29 -27.38 15.64
N ALA A 155 26.13 -26.50 16.20
CA ALA A 155 27.31 -26.95 16.95
C ALA A 155 26.89 -27.77 18.19
N ASP A 156 27.48 -28.95 18.37
CA ASP A 156 27.26 -29.82 19.52
C ASP A 156 28.24 -29.45 20.66
N PRO A 157 27.76 -28.91 21.78
CA PRO A 157 28.60 -28.54 22.91
C PRO A 157 29.20 -29.74 23.66
N ASN A 158 28.74 -30.96 23.37
CA ASN A 158 29.16 -32.19 24.08
C ASN A 158 30.32 -32.92 23.43
N ILE A 159 30.77 -32.51 22.23
CA ILE A 159 31.94 -33.11 21.58
C ILE A 159 33.16 -32.94 22.49
N ARG A 160 33.94 -34.01 22.65
CA ARG A 160 35.16 -34.02 23.48
C ARG A 160 36.41 -34.02 22.61
N ASN A 161 37.38 -33.21 23.01
CA ASN A 161 38.71 -33.19 22.41
C ASN A 161 39.57 -34.41 22.82
N THR A 162 40.83 -34.47 22.39
CA THR A 162 41.75 -35.56 22.76
C THR A 162 42.07 -35.64 24.25
N ASP A 163 41.88 -34.56 25.02
CA ASP A 163 42.00 -34.55 26.49
C ASP A 163 40.71 -35.01 27.20
N GLY A 164 39.67 -35.41 26.44
CA GLY A 164 38.37 -35.79 26.96
C GLY A 164 37.52 -34.61 27.46
N LYS A 165 37.88 -33.38 27.14
CA LYS A 165 37.19 -32.15 27.58
C LYS A 165 36.25 -31.62 26.52
N SER A 166 35.08 -31.16 26.95
CA SER A 166 34.10 -30.46 26.11
C SER A 166 34.39 -28.96 26.02
N ALA A 167 33.67 -28.25 25.13
CA ALA A 167 33.76 -26.79 25.03
C ALA A 167 33.38 -26.12 26.37
N LEU A 168 32.44 -26.69 27.12
CA LEU A 168 32.04 -26.19 28.44
C LEU A 168 33.17 -26.31 29.48
N ASP A 169 33.90 -27.43 29.47
CA ASP A 169 35.00 -27.70 30.42
C ASP A 169 36.17 -26.72 30.26
N LEU A 170 36.38 -26.23 29.04
CA LEU A 170 37.48 -25.33 28.67
C LEU A 170 37.05 -23.85 28.58
N SER A 171 35.76 -23.56 28.76
CA SER A 171 35.19 -22.24 28.53
C SER A 171 35.70 -21.17 29.48
N ASP A 172 35.91 -19.97 28.94
CA ASP A 172 36.01 -18.74 29.71
C ASP A 172 34.70 -18.51 30.52
N PRO A 173 34.74 -17.91 31.73
CA PRO A 173 33.54 -17.69 32.55
C PRO A 173 32.38 -17.02 31.82
N SER A 174 32.66 -16.11 30.86
CA SER A 174 31.63 -15.42 30.08
C SER A 174 30.96 -16.34 29.04
N ALA A 175 31.74 -17.15 28.33
CA ALA A 175 31.24 -18.15 27.39
C ALA A 175 30.54 -19.33 28.09
N LYS A 176 30.97 -19.65 29.32
CA LYS A 176 30.34 -20.69 30.14
C LYS A 176 28.84 -20.48 30.32
N ALA A 177 28.41 -19.23 30.56
CA ALA A 177 27.00 -18.90 30.71
C ALA A 177 26.18 -19.21 29.44
N VAL A 178 26.77 -19.05 28.25
CA VAL A 178 26.11 -19.39 26.97
C VAL A 178 25.94 -20.90 26.87
N LEU A 179 26.99 -21.65 27.17
CA LEU A 179 27.02 -23.11 27.11
C LEU A 179 26.20 -23.81 28.21
N THR A 180 25.80 -23.10 29.26
CA THR A 180 24.83 -23.58 30.25
C THR A 180 23.40 -23.08 30.00
N GLY A 181 23.18 -22.24 28.98
CA GLY A 181 21.87 -21.65 28.67
C GLY A 181 21.41 -20.52 29.61
N GLU A 182 22.28 -20.05 30.50
CA GLU A 182 21.95 -19.00 31.50
C GLU A 182 22.35 -17.58 31.04
N TYR A 183 23.06 -17.47 29.91
CA TYR A 183 23.47 -16.18 29.37
C TYR A 183 22.26 -15.30 29.03
N LYS A 184 22.15 -14.15 29.72
CA LYS A 184 21.13 -13.11 29.50
C LYS A 184 19.70 -13.65 29.39
N LYS A 185 19.41 -14.72 30.13
CA LYS A 185 18.13 -15.41 30.12
C LYS A 185 16.93 -14.48 30.41
N ASP A 186 17.07 -13.55 31.36
CA ASP A 186 16.01 -12.58 31.66
C ASP A 186 15.74 -11.62 30.49
N GLU A 187 16.78 -11.23 29.75
CA GLU A 187 16.64 -10.41 28.54
C GLU A 187 15.98 -11.18 27.38
N LEU A 188 16.26 -12.48 27.24
CA LEU A 188 15.59 -13.37 26.28
C LEU A 188 14.09 -13.52 26.59
N LEU A 189 13.76 -13.75 27.86
CA LEU A 189 12.37 -13.86 28.32
C LEU A 189 11.60 -12.56 28.11
N GLU A 190 12.23 -11.41 28.37
CA GLU A 190 11.62 -10.11 28.10
C GLU A 190 11.48 -9.83 26.60
N ALA A 191 12.45 -10.24 25.78
CA ALA A 191 12.32 -10.16 24.32
C ALA A 191 11.12 -10.99 23.84
N ALA A 192 10.93 -12.19 24.37
CA ALA A 192 9.79 -13.03 24.05
C ALA A 192 8.44 -12.43 24.48
N ARG A 193 8.39 -11.77 25.65
CA ARG A 193 7.21 -11.07 26.16
C ARG A 193 6.88 -9.81 25.35
N SER A 194 7.88 -8.97 25.12
CA SER A 194 7.73 -7.67 24.45
C SER A 194 7.54 -7.78 22.94
N GLY A 195 7.94 -8.90 22.33
CA GLY A 195 7.90 -9.07 20.88
C GLY A 195 9.15 -8.60 20.16
N ASN A 196 10.28 -8.43 20.86
CA ASN A 196 11.52 -7.94 20.25
C ASN A 196 12.26 -9.07 19.52
N GLU A 197 12.02 -9.19 18.21
CA GLU A 197 12.59 -10.25 17.37
C GLU A 197 14.11 -10.18 17.27
N GLU A 198 14.68 -9.00 17.05
CA GLU A 198 16.12 -8.82 16.91
C GLU A 198 16.85 -9.25 18.18
N LYS A 199 16.37 -8.80 19.34
CA LYS A 199 16.95 -9.17 20.63
C LYS A 199 16.73 -10.64 20.98
N LEU A 200 15.59 -11.22 20.61
CA LEU A 200 15.35 -12.65 20.76
C LEU A 200 16.40 -13.43 19.94
N MET A 201 16.54 -13.12 18.65
CA MET A 201 17.44 -13.83 17.75
C MET A 201 18.92 -13.63 18.09
N ALA A 202 19.29 -12.49 18.68
CA ALA A 202 20.64 -12.26 19.17
C ALA A 202 21.03 -13.14 20.38
N LEU A 203 20.06 -13.68 21.13
CA LEU A 203 20.28 -14.41 22.38
C LEU A 203 19.85 -15.88 22.33
N LEU A 204 18.96 -16.24 21.42
CA LEU A 204 18.31 -17.54 21.37
C LEU A 204 19.28 -18.65 20.94
N THR A 205 19.36 -19.71 21.72
CA THR A 205 20.15 -20.92 21.42
C THR A 205 19.33 -22.17 21.72
N PRO A 206 19.69 -23.34 21.16
CA PRO A 206 19.06 -24.61 21.55
C PRO A 206 19.14 -24.92 23.06
N LEU A 207 20.11 -24.31 23.77
CA LEU A 207 20.31 -24.54 25.20
C LEU A 207 19.41 -23.68 26.10
N ASN A 208 18.90 -22.55 25.60
CA ASN A 208 18.07 -21.61 26.39
C ASN A 208 16.65 -21.41 25.87
N VAL A 209 16.28 -21.98 24.71
CA VAL A 209 14.93 -21.85 24.13
C VAL A 209 13.81 -22.27 25.10
N ASN A 210 14.09 -23.24 25.99
CA ASN A 210 13.18 -23.75 27.01
C ASN A 210 13.55 -23.31 28.43
N CYS A 211 14.33 -22.23 28.57
CA CYS A 211 14.66 -21.69 29.89
C CYS A 211 13.39 -21.29 30.66
N HIS A 212 13.47 -21.27 31.99
CA HIS A 212 12.35 -20.87 32.85
C HIS A 212 12.62 -19.53 33.52
N ALA A 213 11.64 -18.62 33.51
CA ALA A 213 11.71 -17.40 34.29
C ALA A 213 12.06 -17.68 35.76
N SER A 214 12.84 -16.77 36.35
CA SER A 214 13.21 -16.81 37.77
C SER A 214 12.06 -16.42 38.70
N ASP A 215 10.91 -16.05 38.14
CA ASP A 215 9.71 -15.67 38.88
C ASP A 215 8.98 -16.89 39.50
N GLY A 216 7.94 -16.59 40.27
CA GLY A 216 7.15 -17.62 40.93
C GLY A 216 6.42 -18.58 39.97
N ARG A 217 6.22 -18.23 38.69
CA ARG A 217 5.50 -19.06 37.71
C ARG A 217 6.41 -19.97 36.91
N LYS A 218 7.70 -19.67 36.77
CA LYS A 218 8.64 -20.45 35.94
C LYS A 218 8.18 -20.59 34.48
N SER A 219 7.60 -19.54 33.91
CA SER A 219 7.15 -19.54 32.51
C SER A 219 8.35 -19.62 31.54
N THR A 220 8.20 -20.36 30.43
CA THR A 220 9.20 -20.38 29.35
C THR A 220 9.01 -19.20 28.39
N PRO A 221 9.98 -18.89 27.49
CA PRO A 221 9.78 -17.89 26.45
C PRO A 221 8.49 -18.13 25.65
N LEU A 222 8.16 -19.39 25.35
CA LEU A 222 6.94 -19.75 24.61
C LEU A 222 5.66 -19.45 25.40
N HIS A 223 5.64 -19.65 26.72
CA HIS A 223 4.50 -19.25 27.56
C HIS A 223 4.26 -17.74 27.53
N LEU A 224 5.33 -16.95 27.56
CA LEU A 224 5.27 -15.49 27.54
C LEU A 224 4.83 -15.01 26.15
N ALA A 225 5.48 -15.46 25.10
CA ALA A 225 5.11 -15.12 23.73
C ALA A 225 3.64 -15.49 23.43
N ALA A 226 3.20 -16.65 23.91
CA ALA A 226 1.83 -17.12 23.73
C ALA A 226 0.81 -16.26 24.49
N GLY A 227 1.07 -15.89 25.74
CA GLY A 227 0.16 -15.07 26.55
C GLY A 227 0.08 -13.59 26.11
N TYR A 228 1.11 -13.07 25.47
CA TYR A 228 1.21 -11.68 25.02
C TYR A 228 0.97 -11.49 23.51
N ASN A 229 0.42 -12.51 22.82
CA ASN A 229 0.09 -12.49 21.40
C ASN A 229 1.28 -12.16 20.48
N ARG A 230 2.47 -12.71 20.76
CA ARG A 230 3.67 -12.47 19.94
C ARG A 230 3.80 -13.54 18.86
N VAL A 231 2.90 -13.52 17.88
CA VAL A 231 2.81 -14.55 16.81
C VAL A 231 4.17 -14.84 16.17
N ARG A 232 4.92 -13.80 15.80
CA ARG A 232 6.23 -13.98 15.16
C ARG A 232 7.28 -14.59 16.08
N ILE A 233 7.31 -14.17 17.35
CA ILE A 233 8.17 -14.79 18.37
C ILE A 233 7.80 -16.25 18.59
N VAL A 234 6.50 -16.58 18.66
CA VAL A 234 6.03 -17.98 18.80
C VAL A 234 6.54 -18.83 17.63
N GLN A 235 6.45 -18.33 16.40
CA GLN A 235 7.02 -19.01 15.21
C GLN A 235 8.53 -19.24 15.35
N LEU A 236 9.29 -18.21 15.71
CA LEU A 236 10.75 -18.30 15.87
C LEU A 236 11.13 -19.30 16.98
N LEU A 237 10.47 -19.23 18.14
CA LEU A 237 10.69 -20.15 19.24
C LEU A 237 10.43 -21.61 18.83
N LEU A 238 9.30 -21.88 18.17
CA LEU A 238 8.96 -23.24 17.70
C LEU A 238 9.94 -23.74 16.63
N GLN A 239 10.39 -22.86 15.72
CA GLN A 239 11.44 -23.20 14.73
C GLN A 239 12.77 -23.57 15.38
N HIS A 240 13.10 -22.94 16.52
CA HIS A 240 14.32 -23.19 17.28
C HIS A 240 14.14 -24.22 18.42
N GLY A 241 13.10 -25.05 18.36
CA GLY A 241 12.95 -26.21 19.26
C GLY A 241 12.30 -25.90 20.61
N ALA A 242 11.49 -24.83 20.71
CA ALA A 242 10.68 -24.61 21.90
C ALA A 242 9.69 -25.76 22.12
N ASP A 243 9.65 -26.26 23.35
CA ASP A 243 8.77 -27.35 23.75
C ASP A 243 7.35 -26.81 23.94
N VAL A 244 6.46 -27.20 23.01
CA VAL A 244 5.05 -26.86 23.03
C VAL A 244 4.29 -27.46 24.23
N HIS A 245 4.87 -28.47 24.88
CA HIS A 245 4.32 -29.16 26.04
C HIS A 245 4.98 -28.74 27.35
N ALA A 246 5.90 -27.77 27.33
CA ALA A 246 6.57 -27.28 28.52
C ALA A 246 5.53 -26.86 29.56
N LYS A 247 5.73 -27.27 30.81
CA LYS A 247 4.83 -26.90 31.92
C LYS A 247 5.48 -25.83 32.78
N ASP A 248 4.70 -24.81 33.12
CA ASP A 248 5.06 -23.87 34.17
C ASP A 248 4.84 -24.47 35.57
N LYS A 249 5.08 -23.70 36.63
CA LYS A 249 4.92 -24.18 38.03
C LYS A 249 3.48 -24.61 38.35
N GLY A 250 2.47 -24.02 37.71
CA GLY A 250 1.06 -24.38 37.84
C GLY A 250 0.65 -25.58 36.98
N GLY A 251 1.57 -26.13 36.18
CA GLY A 251 1.28 -27.20 35.23
C GLY A 251 0.67 -26.70 33.92
N LEU A 252 0.55 -25.38 33.72
CA LEU A 252 0.03 -24.81 32.48
C LEU A 252 1.03 -25.04 31.37
N VAL A 253 0.53 -25.43 30.20
CA VAL A 253 1.28 -25.38 28.92
C VAL A 253 1.04 -24.06 28.18
N PRO A 254 1.88 -23.63 27.21
CA PRO A 254 1.70 -22.38 26.48
C PRO A 254 0.31 -22.18 25.86
N LEU A 255 -0.35 -23.28 25.47
CA LEU A 255 -1.71 -23.28 24.94
C LEU A 255 -2.73 -22.72 25.93
N HIS A 256 -2.60 -22.95 27.24
CA HIS A 256 -3.50 -22.35 28.24
C HIS A 256 -3.44 -20.83 28.21
N ASN A 257 -2.23 -20.26 28.13
CA ASN A 257 -2.04 -18.81 28.10
C ASN A 257 -2.68 -18.20 26.85
N ALA A 258 -2.42 -18.77 25.67
CA ALA A 258 -3.04 -18.31 24.43
C ALA A 258 -4.58 -18.36 24.52
N CYS A 259 -5.12 -19.45 25.06
CA CYS A 259 -6.56 -19.67 25.17
C CYS A 259 -7.25 -18.76 26.18
N SER A 260 -6.65 -18.53 27.36
CA SER A 260 -7.23 -17.68 28.41
C SER A 260 -7.39 -16.23 27.94
N TYR A 261 -6.41 -15.72 27.17
CA TYR A 261 -6.44 -14.36 26.62
C TYR A 261 -7.17 -14.25 25.27
N GLY A 262 -7.48 -15.36 24.61
CA GLY A 262 -8.24 -15.37 23.35
C GLY A 262 -7.40 -15.17 22.09
N HIS A 263 -6.11 -15.51 22.12
CA HIS A 263 -5.18 -15.28 21.01
C HIS A 263 -5.30 -16.36 19.93
N TYR A 264 -6.30 -16.21 19.06
CA TYR A 264 -6.67 -17.21 18.05
C TYR A 264 -5.50 -17.72 17.20
N GLU A 265 -4.71 -16.82 16.61
CA GLU A 265 -3.60 -17.18 15.71
C GLU A 265 -2.49 -17.96 16.44
N VAL A 266 -2.15 -17.52 17.66
CA VAL A 266 -1.19 -18.23 18.51
C VAL A 266 -1.73 -19.62 18.89
N THR A 267 -3.00 -19.71 19.30
CA THR A 267 -3.64 -20.99 19.61
C THR A 267 -3.58 -21.94 18.43
N GLU A 268 -3.92 -21.47 17.22
CA GLU A 268 -3.87 -22.28 16.00
C GLU A 268 -2.44 -22.75 15.70
N LEU A 269 -1.45 -21.86 15.84
CA LEU A 269 -0.05 -22.19 15.61
C LEU A 269 0.46 -23.25 16.59
N LEU A 270 0.15 -23.12 17.88
CA LEU A 270 0.52 -24.11 18.90
C LEU A 270 -0.12 -25.48 18.61
N LEU A 271 -1.41 -25.52 18.24
CA LEU A 271 -2.10 -26.76 17.87
C LEU A 271 -1.49 -27.41 16.63
N LYS A 272 -1.14 -26.63 15.60
CA LYS A 272 -0.43 -27.12 14.40
C LYS A 272 0.94 -27.72 14.73
N HIS A 273 1.62 -27.20 15.75
CA HIS A 273 2.88 -27.73 16.26
C HIS A 273 2.72 -28.82 17.34
N GLY A 274 1.52 -29.41 17.45
CA GLY A 274 1.29 -30.61 18.25
C GLY A 274 0.88 -30.35 19.71
N ALA A 275 0.54 -29.11 20.09
CA ALA A 275 0.05 -28.83 21.44
C ALA A 275 -1.14 -29.75 21.80
N CYS A 276 -1.06 -30.40 22.97
CA CYS A 276 -2.13 -31.26 23.44
C CYS A 276 -3.36 -30.41 23.80
N VAL A 277 -4.43 -30.53 23.01
CA VAL A 277 -5.66 -29.73 23.14
C VAL A 277 -6.37 -29.94 24.48
N ASN A 278 -6.24 -31.14 25.07
CA ASN A 278 -6.81 -31.52 26.36
C ASN A 278 -5.76 -31.60 27.47
N ALA A 279 -4.63 -30.89 27.33
CA ALA A 279 -3.62 -30.82 28.39
C ALA A 279 -4.25 -30.33 29.68
N MET A 280 -3.95 -30.99 30.80
CA MET A 280 -4.43 -30.60 32.12
C MET A 280 -3.31 -29.96 32.94
N ASP A 281 -3.62 -28.82 33.54
CA ASP A 281 -2.79 -28.20 34.58
C ASP A 281 -2.90 -28.94 35.92
N LEU A 282 -2.28 -28.42 36.99
CA LEU A 282 -2.33 -29.05 38.31
C LEU A 282 -3.74 -29.07 38.94
N TRP A 283 -4.65 -28.23 38.46
CA TRP A 283 -6.06 -28.16 38.89
C TRP A 283 -7.00 -28.86 37.91
N GLN A 284 -6.47 -29.61 36.95
CA GLN A 284 -7.20 -30.30 35.91
C GLN A 284 -8.00 -29.36 34.99
N PHE A 285 -7.61 -28.09 34.89
CA PHE A 285 -8.13 -27.20 33.86
C PHE A 285 -7.50 -27.57 32.53
N THR A 286 -8.32 -27.60 31.49
CA THR A 286 -7.87 -27.72 30.09
C THR A 286 -7.84 -26.33 29.44
N PRO A 287 -7.14 -26.16 28.31
CA PRO A 287 -7.21 -24.91 27.54
C PRO A 287 -8.64 -24.49 27.17
N LEU A 288 -9.56 -25.46 27.03
CA LEU A 288 -10.98 -25.17 26.78
C LEU A 288 -11.70 -24.62 28.01
N HIS A 289 -11.35 -25.07 29.24
CA HIS A 289 -11.87 -24.44 30.46
C HIS A 289 -11.46 -22.97 30.56
N GLU A 290 -10.19 -22.67 30.27
CA GLU A 290 -9.67 -21.30 30.23
C GLU A 290 -10.42 -20.43 29.21
N ALA A 291 -10.51 -20.89 27.97
CA ALA A 291 -11.23 -20.17 26.91
C ALA A 291 -12.73 -19.97 27.25
N ALA A 292 -13.40 -21.02 27.73
CA ALA A 292 -14.83 -20.97 28.04
C ALA A 292 -15.16 -20.02 29.19
N SER A 293 -14.39 -20.06 30.29
CA SER A 293 -14.61 -19.21 31.46
C SER A 293 -14.39 -17.71 31.18
N LYS A 294 -13.56 -17.39 30.17
CA LYS A 294 -13.29 -16.02 29.72
C LYS A 294 -14.11 -15.61 28.50
N ASN A 295 -15.10 -16.41 28.10
CA ASN A 295 -15.98 -16.18 26.96
C ASN A 295 -15.22 -15.97 25.63
N ARG A 296 -14.16 -16.76 25.37
CA ARG A 296 -13.36 -16.72 24.13
C ARG A 296 -13.99 -17.60 23.07
N VAL A 297 -15.14 -17.17 22.53
CA VAL A 297 -16.01 -17.98 21.66
C VAL A 297 -15.26 -18.59 20.47
N GLU A 298 -14.46 -17.80 19.76
CA GLU A 298 -13.74 -18.23 18.56
C GLU A 298 -12.63 -19.23 18.89
N VAL A 299 -11.95 -19.04 20.02
CA VAL A 299 -10.92 -19.97 20.52
C VAL A 299 -11.56 -21.26 20.99
N CYS A 300 -12.72 -21.22 21.66
CA CYS A 300 -13.48 -22.42 22.01
C CYS A 300 -13.81 -23.24 20.76
N SER A 301 -14.32 -22.61 19.71
CA SER A 301 -14.61 -23.28 18.43
C SER A 301 -13.36 -23.87 17.78
N LEU A 302 -12.23 -23.15 17.83
CA LEU A 302 -10.95 -23.67 17.33
C LEU A 302 -10.52 -24.92 18.12
N LEU A 303 -10.54 -24.87 19.44
CA LEU A 303 -10.18 -26.00 20.30
C LEU A 303 -11.07 -27.23 20.03
N LEU A 304 -12.39 -27.04 19.94
CA LEU A 304 -13.33 -28.12 19.62
C LEU A 304 -13.05 -28.75 18.25
N SER A 305 -12.70 -27.93 17.25
CA SER A 305 -12.32 -28.42 15.93
C SER A 305 -11.05 -29.28 15.92
N HIS A 306 -10.18 -29.08 16.92
CA HIS A 306 -8.97 -29.87 17.18
C HIS A 306 -9.19 -31.01 18.19
N GLY A 307 -10.43 -31.32 18.58
CA GLY A 307 -10.75 -32.46 19.44
C GLY A 307 -10.72 -32.16 20.94
N ALA A 308 -10.89 -30.90 21.34
CA ALA A 308 -11.13 -30.57 22.73
C ALA A 308 -12.42 -31.24 23.25
N ASP A 309 -12.36 -31.83 24.43
CA ASP A 309 -13.51 -32.47 25.07
C ASP A 309 -14.09 -31.52 26.14
N PRO A 310 -15.26 -30.91 25.90
CA PRO A 310 -15.89 -30.00 26.85
C PRO A 310 -16.51 -30.73 28.05
N SER A 311 -16.57 -32.07 28.05
CA SER A 311 -17.13 -32.87 29.14
C SER A 311 -16.12 -33.23 30.23
N LEU A 312 -14.83 -33.03 29.97
CA LEU A 312 -13.78 -33.19 30.99
C LEU A 312 -14.04 -32.22 32.13
N VAL A 313 -13.90 -32.70 33.37
CA VAL A 313 -14.12 -31.91 34.59
C VAL A 313 -12.80 -31.54 35.25
N ASN A 314 -12.73 -30.32 35.76
CA ASN A 314 -11.60 -29.87 36.58
C ASN A 314 -11.69 -30.40 38.03
N CYS A 315 -10.75 -30.00 38.89
CA CYS A 315 -10.72 -30.39 40.31
C CYS A 315 -11.93 -29.91 41.14
N HIS A 316 -12.76 -29.00 40.60
CA HIS A 316 -14.00 -28.53 41.23
C HIS A 316 -15.24 -29.27 40.71
N GLY A 317 -15.07 -30.30 39.87
CA GLY A 317 -16.16 -31.03 39.24
C GLY A 317 -16.93 -30.21 38.20
N LYS A 318 -16.31 -29.15 37.65
CA LYS A 318 -16.92 -28.29 36.62
C LYS A 318 -16.32 -28.62 35.26
N SER A 319 -17.18 -28.82 34.27
CA SER A 319 -16.80 -28.97 32.87
C SER A 319 -16.60 -27.61 32.20
N ALA A 320 -16.02 -27.56 30.99
CA ALA A 320 -15.90 -26.31 30.24
C ALA A 320 -17.28 -25.70 29.91
N VAL A 321 -18.30 -26.54 29.71
CA VAL A 321 -19.70 -26.10 29.53
C VAL A 321 -20.23 -25.44 30.80
N ASP A 322 -19.96 -25.99 31.98
CA ASP A 322 -20.41 -25.41 33.25
C ASP A 322 -19.77 -24.06 33.53
N MET A 323 -18.52 -23.87 33.07
CA MET A 323 -17.75 -22.64 33.25
C MET A 323 -18.10 -21.54 32.26
N ALA A 324 -18.79 -21.83 31.16
CA ALA A 324 -19.19 -20.82 30.19
C ALA A 324 -20.20 -19.83 30.83
N PRO A 325 -19.96 -18.50 30.75
CA PRO A 325 -20.78 -17.51 31.45
C PRO A 325 -22.15 -17.26 30.80
N THR A 326 -22.29 -17.54 29.50
CA THR A 326 -23.48 -17.23 28.70
C THR A 326 -24.18 -18.50 28.21
N PRO A 327 -25.52 -18.58 28.20
CA PRO A 327 -26.27 -19.71 27.64
C PRO A 327 -25.90 -20.05 26.20
N GLU A 328 -25.63 -19.02 25.38
CA GLU A 328 -25.29 -19.15 23.96
C GLU A 328 -23.97 -19.90 23.78
N LEU A 329 -22.96 -19.59 24.61
CA LEU A 329 -21.70 -20.32 24.60
C LEU A 329 -21.87 -21.76 25.09
N LYS A 330 -22.73 -22.02 26.09
CA LYS A 330 -23.01 -23.39 26.56
C LYS A 330 -23.63 -24.25 25.46
N GLU A 331 -24.61 -23.69 24.76
CA GLU A 331 -25.27 -24.34 23.63
C GLU A 331 -24.26 -24.59 22.50
N ARG A 332 -23.46 -23.57 22.16
CA ARG A 332 -22.43 -23.68 21.12
C ARG A 332 -21.38 -24.74 21.41
N LEU A 333 -20.84 -24.78 22.64
CA LEU A 333 -19.87 -25.80 23.05
C LEU A 333 -20.44 -27.21 22.88
N THR A 334 -21.69 -27.41 23.28
CA THR A 334 -22.37 -28.70 23.18
C THR A 334 -22.67 -29.08 21.72
N TYR A 335 -23.17 -28.13 20.94
CA TYR A 335 -23.53 -28.31 19.53
C TYR A 335 -22.29 -28.63 18.68
N GLU A 336 -21.25 -27.81 18.77
CA GLU A 336 -20.02 -27.99 18.01
C GLU A 336 -19.28 -29.27 18.42
N PHE A 337 -19.24 -29.62 19.72
CA PHE A 337 -18.63 -30.87 20.16
C PHE A 337 -19.33 -32.11 19.57
N LYS A 338 -20.67 -32.16 19.61
CA LYS A 338 -21.43 -33.23 18.96
C LYS A 338 -21.17 -33.26 17.45
N GLY A 339 -21.15 -32.09 16.80
CA GLY A 339 -20.83 -31.93 15.39
C GLY A 339 -19.46 -32.48 15.01
N HIS A 340 -18.40 -32.02 15.67
CA HIS A 340 -17.04 -32.48 15.45
C HIS A 340 -16.88 -33.98 15.76
N THR A 341 -17.58 -34.51 16.77
CA THR A 341 -17.61 -35.95 17.06
C THR A 341 -18.19 -36.76 15.89
N LEU A 342 -19.27 -36.28 15.27
CA LEU A 342 -19.86 -36.92 14.08
C LEU A 342 -18.92 -36.82 12.87
N LEU A 343 -18.30 -35.65 12.65
CA LEU A 343 -17.32 -35.47 11.57
C LEU A 343 -16.14 -36.45 11.73
N GLN A 344 -15.62 -36.60 12.94
CA GLN A 344 -14.52 -37.52 13.22
C GLN A 344 -14.93 -38.98 13.02
N ALA A 345 -16.10 -39.39 13.52
CA ALA A 345 -16.64 -40.73 13.30
C ALA A 345 -16.80 -41.05 11.81
N ALA A 346 -17.22 -40.05 11.01
CA ALA A 346 -17.33 -40.19 9.56
C ALA A 346 -15.95 -40.34 8.88
N ARG A 347 -14.93 -39.56 9.29
CA ARG A 347 -13.55 -39.68 8.78
C ARG A 347 -12.94 -41.05 9.08
N GLU A 348 -13.14 -41.56 10.28
CA GLU A 348 -12.63 -42.86 10.76
C GLU A 348 -13.45 -44.07 10.25
N ALA A 349 -14.58 -43.82 9.58
CA ALA A 349 -15.58 -44.83 9.25
C ALA A 349 -16.05 -45.68 10.46
N ASP A 350 -16.13 -45.07 11.65
CA ASP A 350 -16.64 -45.70 12.87
C ASP A 350 -18.17 -45.63 12.93
N VAL A 351 -18.80 -46.73 12.53
CA VAL A 351 -20.27 -46.86 12.48
C VAL A 351 -20.91 -46.77 13.86
N ALA A 352 -20.25 -47.25 14.92
CA ALA A 352 -20.82 -47.25 16.26
C ALA A 352 -20.83 -45.82 16.83
N LYS A 353 -19.71 -45.10 16.70
CA LYS A 353 -19.58 -43.71 17.12
C LYS A 353 -20.45 -42.77 16.27
N ALA A 354 -20.56 -43.03 14.97
CA ALA A 354 -21.48 -42.29 14.09
C ALA A 354 -22.93 -42.46 14.54
N LYS A 355 -23.39 -43.70 14.79
CA LYS A 355 -24.75 -43.95 15.30
C LYS A 355 -25.04 -43.28 16.64
N LYS A 356 -24.05 -43.23 17.55
CA LYS A 356 -24.19 -42.60 18.87
C LYS A 356 -24.26 -41.06 18.78
N SER A 357 -23.53 -40.45 17.85
CA SER A 357 -23.46 -38.99 17.68
C SER A 357 -24.51 -38.42 16.72
N LEU A 358 -25.16 -39.28 15.91
CA LEU A 358 -26.12 -38.87 14.91
C LEU A 358 -27.45 -38.44 15.55
N ALA A 359 -27.72 -37.15 15.48
CA ALA A 359 -29.01 -36.53 15.81
C ALA A 359 -29.49 -35.65 14.64
N LEU A 360 -30.80 -35.43 14.52
CA LEU A 360 -31.37 -34.60 13.43
C LEU A 360 -30.81 -33.17 13.43
N GLU A 361 -30.57 -32.60 14.62
CA GLU A 361 -29.97 -31.27 14.77
C GLU A 361 -28.48 -31.22 14.32
N ILE A 362 -27.78 -32.35 14.31
CA ILE A 362 -26.33 -32.45 14.02
C ILE A 362 -26.03 -32.94 12.61
N ILE A 363 -26.96 -33.63 11.93
CA ILE A 363 -26.66 -34.32 10.68
C ILE A 363 -26.11 -33.43 9.56
N ASN A 364 -26.55 -32.17 9.53
CA ASN A 364 -26.10 -31.15 8.59
C ASN A 364 -25.11 -30.15 9.22
N PHE A 365 -24.50 -30.51 10.36
CA PHE A 365 -23.42 -29.74 10.96
C PHE A 365 -22.31 -29.53 9.92
N LYS A 366 -21.86 -28.28 9.83
CA LYS A 366 -20.77 -27.86 8.95
C LYS A 366 -19.60 -27.47 9.82
N HIS A 367 -18.43 -27.99 9.52
CA HIS A 367 -17.20 -27.57 10.18
C HIS A 367 -17.05 -26.04 10.07
N PRO A 368 -16.84 -25.29 11.18
CA PRO A 368 -16.88 -23.82 11.17
C PRO A 368 -15.86 -23.17 10.22
N GLN A 369 -14.74 -23.84 9.92
CA GLN A 369 -13.68 -23.39 9.02
C GLN A 369 -13.70 -24.05 7.63
N THR A 370 -13.93 -25.35 7.49
CA THR A 370 -13.88 -26.01 6.15
C THR A 370 -15.24 -26.11 5.48
N HIS A 371 -16.33 -25.86 6.22
CA HIS A 371 -17.72 -26.14 5.82
C HIS A 371 -17.97 -27.59 5.42
N GLU A 372 -17.06 -28.51 5.75
CA GLU A 372 -17.28 -29.93 5.51
C GLU A 372 -18.40 -30.47 6.40
N THR A 373 -19.24 -31.31 5.81
CA THR A 373 -20.27 -32.08 6.54
C THR A 373 -19.77 -33.49 6.83
N ALA A 374 -20.49 -34.23 7.68
CA ALA A 374 -20.22 -35.63 7.93
C ALA A 374 -20.24 -36.45 6.63
N LEU A 375 -21.04 -36.03 5.64
CA LEU A 375 -21.08 -36.68 4.34
C LEU A 375 -19.78 -36.51 3.56
N HIS A 376 -19.23 -35.28 3.49
CA HIS A 376 -17.91 -35.02 2.91
C HIS A 376 -16.82 -35.88 3.58
N CYS A 377 -16.80 -35.91 4.91
CA CYS A 377 -15.87 -36.70 5.70
C CYS A 377 -16.00 -38.21 5.43
N SER A 378 -17.22 -38.74 5.39
CA SER A 378 -17.46 -40.17 5.14
C SER A 378 -16.98 -40.56 3.74
N VAL A 379 -17.27 -39.71 2.75
CA VAL A 379 -16.90 -39.92 1.35
C VAL A 379 -15.39 -39.82 1.15
N ALA A 380 -14.70 -38.93 1.87
CA ALA A 380 -13.25 -38.79 1.83
C ALA A 380 -12.51 -39.91 2.57
N SER A 381 -13.19 -40.68 3.43
CA SER A 381 -12.55 -41.67 4.31
C SER A 381 -11.83 -42.76 3.51
N PRO A 382 -10.58 -43.12 3.87
CA PRO A 382 -9.86 -44.21 3.21
C PRO A 382 -10.40 -45.60 3.60
N HIS A 383 -11.21 -45.69 4.66
CA HIS A 383 -11.66 -46.96 5.21
C HIS A 383 -12.82 -47.58 4.41
N PRO A 384 -12.89 -48.92 4.27
CA PRO A 384 -13.92 -49.59 3.45
C PRO A 384 -15.34 -49.47 4.02
N LYS A 385 -15.48 -49.24 5.33
CA LYS A 385 -16.79 -49.01 5.98
C LYS A 385 -17.42 -47.67 5.61
N ARG A 386 -16.74 -46.81 4.84
CA ARG A 386 -17.26 -45.52 4.36
C ARG A 386 -18.65 -45.63 3.74
N LYS A 387 -18.86 -46.62 2.86
CA LYS A 387 -20.14 -46.82 2.15
C LYS A 387 -21.30 -47.00 3.13
N GLN A 388 -21.09 -47.78 4.19
CA GLN A 388 -22.09 -48.01 5.22
C GLN A 388 -22.45 -46.71 5.98
N ILE A 389 -21.47 -45.85 6.25
CA ILE A 389 -21.72 -44.55 6.89
C ILE A 389 -22.37 -43.58 5.93
N THR A 390 -21.91 -43.48 4.69
CA THR A 390 -22.49 -42.61 3.65
C THR A 390 -23.97 -42.95 3.45
N GLU A 391 -24.33 -44.24 3.34
CA GLU A 391 -25.73 -44.68 3.29
C GLU A 391 -26.51 -44.32 4.55
N LEU A 392 -25.93 -44.52 5.74
CA LEU A 392 -26.58 -44.17 7.01
C LEU A 392 -26.89 -42.67 7.08
N LEU A 393 -25.94 -41.82 6.71
CA LEU A 393 -26.09 -40.36 6.70
C LEU A 393 -27.17 -39.91 5.71
N LEU A 394 -27.13 -40.43 4.48
CA LEU A 394 -28.13 -40.09 3.45
C LEU A 394 -29.54 -40.54 3.85
N ARG A 395 -29.70 -41.76 4.37
CA ARG A 395 -31.00 -42.26 4.89
C ARG A 395 -31.56 -41.42 6.03
N LYS A 396 -30.70 -40.72 6.76
CA LYS A 396 -31.09 -39.87 7.90
C LYS A 396 -31.28 -38.40 7.50
N GLY A 397 -31.11 -38.05 6.23
CA GLY A 397 -31.41 -36.72 5.69
C GLY A 397 -30.20 -35.81 5.47
N ALA A 398 -28.98 -36.36 5.36
CA ALA A 398 -27.81 -35.56 4.98
C ALA A 398 -27.97 -35.01 3.54
N ASN A 399 -27.69 -33.72 3.35
CA ASN A 399 -27.77 -33.10 2.02
C ASN A 399 -26.64 -33.60 1.09
N VAL A 400 -27.00 -34.37 0.07
CA VAL A 400 -26.07 -34.97 -0.90
C VAL A 400 -25.32 -33.93 -1.75
N ASN A 401 -25.89 -32.74 -1.91
CA ASN A 401 -25.36 -31.66 -2.76
C ASN A 401 -24.81 -30.48 -1.95
N GLU A 402 -24.62 -30.67 -0.65
CA GLU A 402 -24.03 -29.64 0.20
C GLU A 402 -22.63 -29.27 -0.30
N LYS A 403 -22.28 -27.99 -0.22
CA LYS A 403 -20.99 -27.48 -0.69
C LYS A 403 -20.11 -27.11 0.50
N ASN A 404 -18.85 -27.54 0.46
CA ASN A 404 -17.84 -27.09 1.42
C ASN A 404 -17.30 -25.68 1.07
N LYS A 405 -16.26 -25.20 1.75
CA LYS A 405 -15.66 -23.87 1.53
C LYS A 405 -15.15 -23.68 0.10
N ASP A 406 -14.68 -24.75 -0.53
CA ASP A 406 -14.19 -24.75 -1.91
C ASP A 406 -15.30 -25.04 -2.93
N PHE A 407 -16.56 -24.92 -2.51
CA PHE A 407 -17.75 -25.22 -3.30
C PHE A 407 -17.82 -26.67 -3.81
N MET A 408 -16.98 -27.56 -3.29
CA MET A 408 -17.00 -28.98 -3.63
C MET A 408 -18.19 -29.66 -2.96
N THR A 409 -18.87 -30.51 -3.71
CA THR A 409 -19.89 -31.43 -3.19
C THR A 409 -19.25 -32.77 -2.78
N PRO A 410 -19.94 -33.64 -2.01
CA PRO A 410 -19.46 -34.99 -1.75
C PRO A 410 -19.10 -35.76 -3.03
N LEU A 411 -19.79 -35.50 -4.15
CA LEU A 411 -19.45 -36.12 -5.43
C LEU A 411 -18.07 -35.71 -5.97
N HIS A 412 -17.68 -34.43 -5.83
CA HIS A 412 -16.34 -33.97 -6.20
C HIS A 412 -15.27 -34.69 -5.39
N VAL A 413 -15.48 -34.78 -4.06
CA VAL A 413 -14.55 -35.43 -3.13
C VAL A 413 -14.41 -36.93 -3.42
N ALA A 414 -15.52 -37.62 -3.73
CA ALA A 414 -15.50 -39.01 -4.15
C ALA A 414 -14.71 -39.19 -5.46
N ALA A 415 -14.85 -38.23 -6.38
CA ALA A 415 -14.31 -38.32 -7.73
C ALA A 415 -12.80 -38.12 -7.75
N GLU A 416 -12.32 -37.13 -7.00
CA GLU A 416 -10.88 -36.86 -6.80
C GLU A 416 -10.13 -38.05 -6.17
N ARG A 417 -10.81 -38.83 -5.32
CA ARG A 417 -10.23 -39.98 -4.59
C ARG A 417 -10.49 -41.36 -5.24
N ALA A 418 -11.14 -41.42 -6.39
CA ALA A 418 -11.54 -42.67 -7.05
C ALA A 418 -12.39 -43.62 -6.19
N HIS A 419 -13.21 -43.08 -5.27
CA HIS A 419 -14.08 -43.89 -4.41
C HIS A 419 -15.34 -44.35 -5.17
N ASN A 420 -15.16 -45.25 -6.13
CA ASN A 420 -16.21 -45.70 -7.07
C ASN A 420 -17.38 -46.44 -6.39
N ASP A 421 -17.13 -47.06 -5.23
CA ASP A 421 -18.10 -47.86 -4.47
C ASP A 421 -19.27 -47.05 -3.87
N ILE A 422 -19.08 -45.74 -3.72
CA ILE A 422 -20.07 -44.78 -3.21
C ILE A 422 -20.69 -43.90 -4.30
N MET A 423 -20.11 -43.86 -5.51
CA MET A 423 -20.63 -43.04 -6.61
C MET A 423 -22.07 -43.38 -6.97
N GLU A 424 -22.37 -44.67 -7.04
CA GLU A 424 -23.74 -45.16 -7.26
C GLU A 424 -24.68 -44.74 -6.13
N VAL A 425 -24.19 -44.75 -4.88
CA VAL A 425 -24.99 -44.35 -3.70
C VAL A 425 -25.33 -42.86 -3.78
N LEU A 426 -24.34 -42.01 -4.08
CA LEU A 426 -24.54 -40.58 -4.24
C LEU A 426 -25.52 -40.28 -5.39
N GLN A 427 -25.39 -40.96 -6.52
CA GLN A 427 -26.29 -40.79 -7.65
C GLN A 427 -27.73 -41.19 -7.32
N LYS A 428 -27.95 -42.35 -6.67
CA LYS A 428 -29.28 -42.79 -6.23
C LYS A 428 -29.98 -41.82 -5.29
N HIS A 429 -29.22 -41.02 -4.53
CA HIS A 429 -29.76 -40.02 -3.62
C HIS A 429 -29.81 -38.60 -4.22
N GLY A 430 -29.60 -38.46 -5.53
CA GLY A 430 -29.80 -37.21 -6.26
C GLY A 430 -28.59 -36.27 -6.28
N ALA A 431 -27.37 -36.81 -6.30
CA ALA A 431 -26.17 -36.00 -6.53
C ALA A 431 -26.20 -35.30 -7.90
N LYS A 432 -25.86 -34.01 -7.95
CA LYS A 432 -25.77 -33.22 -9.18
C LYS A 432 -24.44 -33.49 -9.88
N MET A 433 -24.47 -34.22 -11.01
CA MET A 433 -23.26 -34.59 -11.78
C MET A 433 -22.45 -33.37 -12.25
N ASN A 434 -23.14 -32.30 -12.65
CA ASN A 434 -22.55 -31.10 -13.25
C ASN A 434 -22.49 -29.91 -12.27
N ALA A 435 -22.51 -30.18 -10.95
CA ALA A 435 -22.26 -29.13 -9.97
C ALA A 435 -20.82 -28.60 -10.14
N LEU A 436 -20.64 -27.29 -9.93
CA LEU A 436 -19.35 -26.62 -10.06
C LEU A 436 -18.75 -26.26 -8.70
N ASP A 437 -17.44 -26.44 -8.56
CA ASP A 437 -16.63 -25.96 -7.44
C ASP A 437 -16.15 -24.50 -7.64
N THR A 438 -15.23 -24.02 -6.79
CA THR A 438 -14.68 -22.64 -6.87
C THR A 438 -13.88 -22.36 -8.14
N LEU A 439 -13.38 -23.40 -8.81
CA LEU A 439 -12.62 -23.30 -10.06
C LEU A 439 -13.53 -23.53 -11.28
N GLY A 440 -14.84 -23.62 -11.09
CA GLY A 440 -15.78 -23.96 -12.16
C GLY A 440 -15.65 -25.40 -12.65
N GLN A 441 -15.00 -26.28 -11.89
CA GLN A 441 -14.77 -27.66 -12.27
C GLN A 441 -15.93 -28.54 -11.80
N THR A 442 -16.29 -29.54 -12.60
CA THR A 442 -17.23 -30.60 -12.24
C THR A 442 -16.51 -31.77 -11.57
N ALA A 443 -17.25 -32.73 -10.99
CA ALA A 443 -16.68 -33.99 -10.52
C ALA A 443 -15.91 -34.75 -11.62
N LEU A 444 -16.31 -34.59 -12.89
CA LEU A 444 -15.63 -35.19 -14.03
C LEU A 444 -14.25 -34.57 -14.28
N HIS A 445 -14.12 -33.24 -14.14
CA HIS A 445 -12.82 -32.56 -14.20
C HIS A 445 -11.88 -33.06 -13.10
N ARG A 446 -12.37 -33.18 -11.86
CA ARG A 446 -11.58 -33.68 -10.72
C ARG A 446 -11.11 -35.12 -10.94
N ALA A 447 -12.00 -36.00 -11.43
CA ALA A 447 -11.64 -37.37 -11.78
C ALA A 447 -10.62 -37.42 -12.92
N ALA A 448 -10.78 -36.58 -13.95
CA ALA A 448 -9.89 -36.53 -15.09
C ALA A 448 -8.50 -36.03 -14.71
N MET A 449 -8.42 -34.91 -13.99
CA MET A 449 -7.17 -34.32 -13.49
C MET A 449 -6.38 -35.30 -12.59
N ALA A 450 -7.08 -36.12 -11.81
CA ALA A 450 -6.46 -37.15 -10.98
C ALA A 450 -6.17 -38.46 -11.74
N GLY A 451 -6.53 -38.57 -13.02
CA GLY A 451 -6.26 -39.71 -13.89
C GLY A 451 -7.17 -40.93 -13.65
N HIS A 452 -8.33 -40.76 -13.02
CA HIS A 452 -9.19 -41.86 -12.58
C HIS A 452 -10.13 -42.35 -13.67
N LEU A 453 -9.62 -43.24 -14.52
CA LEU A 453 -10.32 -43.75 -15.72
C LEU A 453 -11.71 -44.34 -15.44
N GLN A 454 -11.79 -45.25 -14.47
CA GLN A 454 -13.05 -45.91 -14.12
C GLN A 454 -14.08 -44.92 -13.55
N THR A 455 -13.60 -43.93 -12.80
CA THR A 455 -14.43 -42.88 -12.22
C THR A 455 -15.00 -41.97 -13.32
N CYS A 456 -14.20 -41.61 -14.32
CA CYS A 456 -14.66 -40.87 -15.49
C CYS A 456 -15.75 -41.65 -16.25
N ARG A 457 -15.56 -42.95 -16.49
CA ARG A 457 -16.58 -43.81 -17.13
C ARG A 457 -17.89 -43.84 -16.34
N LEU A 458 -17.81 -43.98 -15.02
CA LEU A 458 -19.00 -43.98 -14.16
C LEU A 458 -19.73 -42.64 -14.20
N LEU A 459 -19.01 -41.52 -14.09
CA LEU A 459 -19.60 -40.18 -14.16
C LEU A 459 -20.29 -39.93 -15.51
N LEU A 460 -19.68 -40.34 -16.63
CA LEU A 460 -20.31 -40.28 -17.96
C LEU A 460 -21.58 -41.14 -18.02
N SER A 461 -21.53 -42.36 -17.49
CA SER A 461 -22.71 -43.25 -17.45
C SER A 461 -23.86 -42.69 -16.59
N TYR A 462 -23.55 -41.77 -15.67
CA TYR A 462 -24.53 -41.06 -14.84
C TYR A 462 -24.97 -39.71 -15.43
N GLY A 463 -24.49 -39.35 -16.64
CA GLY A 463 -24.89 -38.14 -17.35
C GLY A 463 -24.05 -36.90 -17.03
N ALA A 464 -22.78 -37.07 -16.64
CA ALA A 464 -21.85 -35.95 -16.54
C ALA A 464 -21.56 -35.36 -17.93
N ASP A 465 -21.60 -34.03 -18.04
CA ASP A 465 -21.34 -33.31 -19.28
C ASP A 465 -19.84 -33.02 -19.43
N ALA A 466 -19.21 -33.66 -20.42
CA ALA A 466 -17.79 -33.50 -20.71
C ALA A 466 -17.44 -32.17 -21.41
N SER A 467 -18.45 -31.45 -21.92
CA SER A 467 -18.27 -30.18 -22.64
C SER A 467 -18.19 -28.96 -21.73
N ILE A 468 -18.54 -29.11 -20.44
CA ILE A 468 -18.46 -28.01 -19.47
C ILE A 468 -17.00 -27.57 -19.32
N LEU A 469 -16.79 -26.26 -19.29
CA LEU A 469 -15.48 -25.64 -19.12
C LEU A 469 -15.27 -25.19 -17.67
N SER A 470 -14.08 -25.46 -17.15
CA SER A 470 -13.56 -24.81 -15.94
C SER A 470 -13.44 -23.29 -16.12
N LEU A 471 -13.25 -22.55 -15.03
CA LEU A 471 -12.98 -21.10 -15.09
C LEU A 471 -11.69 -20.77 -15.86
N GLN A 472 -10.76 -21.73 -15.95
CA GLN A 472 -9.55 -21.62 -16.75
C GLN A 472 -9.77 -21.94 -18.24
N GLY A 473 -10.99 -22.33 -18.64
CA GLY A 473 -11.34 -22.63 -20.03
C GLY A 473 -11.04 -24.05 -20.47
N PHE A 474 -10.63 -24.95 -19.57
CA PHE A 474 -10.34 -26.35 -19.90
C PHE A 474 -11.57 -27.23 -19.74
N THR A 475 -11.77 -28.16 -20.69
CA THR A 475 -12.69 -29.31 -20.53
C THR A 475 -12.08 -30.36 -19.62
N ALA A 476 -12.90 -31.32 -19.16
CA ALA A 476 -12.39 -32.47 -18.41
C ALA A 476 -11.37 -33.29 -19.22
N SER A 477 -11.53 -33.38 -20.54
CA SER A 477 -10.59 -34.10 -21.42
C SER A 477 -9.20 -33.48 -21.37
N GLN A 478 -9.11 -32.15 -21.56
CA GLN A 478 -7.84 -31.41 -21.57
C GLN A 478 -7.10 -31.45 -20.23
N MET A 479 -7.81 -31.65 -19.12
CA MET A 479 -7.20 -31.82 -17.80
C MET A 479 -6.73 -33.25 -17.52
N GLY A 480 -7.21 -34.24 -18.30
CA GLY A 480 -6.89 -35.64 -18.13
C GLY A 480 -5.60 -36.07 -18.83
N ASN A 481 -5.06 -37.22 -18.40
CA ASN A 481 -3.98 -37.89 -19.12
C ASN A 481 -4.50 -38.52 -20.44
N GLU A 482 -3.60 -39.02 -21.29
CA GLU A 482 -3.94 -39.56 -22.61
C GLU A 482 -5.05 -40.63 -22.58
N ALA A 483 -5.06 -41.50 -21.57
CA ALA A 483 -6.08 -42.54 -21.43
C ALA A 483 -7.47 -41.96 -21.11
N VAL A 484 -7.54 -40.88 -20.33
CA VAL A 484 -8.78 -40.16 -20.01
C VAL A 484 -9.26 -39.36 -21.22
N GLN A 485 -8.35 -38.73 -21.97
CA GLN A 485 -8.66 -37.99 -23.20
C GLN A 485 -9.37 -38.89 -24.22
N GLN A 486 -8.82 -40.09 -24.47
CA GLN A 486 -9.42 -41.06 -25.40
C GLN A 486 -10.89 -41.37 -25.11
N ILE A 487 -11.28 -41.49 -23.83
CA ILE A 487 -12.66 -41.78 -23.44
C ILE A 487 -13.58 -40.56 -23.57
N LEU A 488 -13.05 -39.37 -23.29
CA LEU A 488 -13.83 -38.14 -23.27
C LEU A 488 -14.01 -37.56 -24.67
N ASP A 489 -13.04 -37.74 -25.55
CA ASP A 489 -13.06 -37.23 -26.93
C ASP A 489 -13.90 -38.10 -27.88
N GLU A 490 -14.12 -39.38 -27.56
CA GLU A 490 -15.02 -40.28 -28.30
C GLU A 490 -16.50 -39.83 -28.27
N ASN A 491 -16.90 -38.88 -27.40
CA ASN A 491 -18.29 -38.53 -27.11
C ASN A 491 -18.72 -37.08 -27.43
N VAL A 492 -17.93 -36.27 -28.17
CA VAL A 492 -18.32 -34.89 -28.51
C VAL A 492 -18.74 -34.76 -29.99
N PRO A 493 -19.99 -34.32 -30.31
CA PRO A 493 -20.42 -34.12 -31.69
C PRO A 493 -19.75 -32.90 -32.33
N VAL A 494 -19.10 -33.10 -33.49
CA VAL A 494 -18.55 -32.05 -34.35
C VAL A 494 -19.69 -31.19 -34.92
N ARG A 495 -19.64 -29.86 -34.77
CA ARG A 495 -20.52 -28.90 -35.47
C ARG A 495 -19.72 -27.71 -36.00
N ASN A 496 -19.79 -27.45 -37.32
CA ASN A 496 -19.58 -26.20 -38.09
C ASN A 496 -18.53 -25.13 -37.66
N SER A 497 -17.68 -25.35 -36.67
CA SER A 497 -16.78 -24.34 -36.06
C SER A 497 -15.46 -24.11 -36.80
N ASP A 498 -15.02 -25.03 -37.66
CA ASP A 498 -13.69 -24.94 -38.29
C ASP A 498 -13.56 -23.76 -39.26
N VAL A 499 -14.59 -23.48 -40.06
CA VAL A 499 -14.54 -22.39 -41.06
C VAL A 499 -14.55 -21.01 -40.38
N ASP A 500 -15.38 -20.83 -39.35
CA ASP A 500 -15.47 -19.57 -38.61
C ASP A 500 -14.19 -19.31 -37.80
N TYR A 501 -13.65 -20.35 -37.17
CA TYR A 501 -12.36 -20.28 -36.47
C TYR A 501 -11.23 -19.88 -37.44
N ARG A 502 -11.15 -20.53 -38.60
CA ARG A 502 -10.14 -20.22 -39.61
C ARG A 502 -10.29 -18.82 -40.19
N LEU A 503 -11.51 -18.31 -40.35
CA LEU A 503 -11.74 -16.93 -40.76
C LEU A 503 -11.28 -15.94 -39.68
N LEU A 504 -11.55 -16.21 -38.39
CA LEU A 504 -11.10 -15.39 -37.27
C LEU A 504 -9.57 -15.34 -37.18
N GLU A 505 -8.89 -16.50 -37.28
CA GLU A 505 -7.43 -16.56 -37.26
C GLU A 505 -6.80 -15.94 -38.52
N ALA A 506 -7.40 -16.13 -39.71
CA ALA A 506 -6.93 -15.46 -40.92
C ALA A 506 -7.05 -13.93 -40.81
N ALA A 507 -8.16 -13.43 -40.26
CA ALA A 507 -8.36 -11.99 -40.06
C ALA A 507 -7.37 -11.38 -39.05
N LYS A 508 -7.02 -12.13 -38.01
CA LYS A 508 -5.99 -11.78 -37.02
C LYS A 508 -4.57 -11.83 -37.60
N ALA A 509 -4.26 -12.88 -38.36
CA ALA A 509 -2.97 -13.05 -39.02
C ALA A 509 -2.75 -12.05 -40.16
N GLY A 510 -3.84 -11.51 -40.74
CA GLY A 510 -3.79 -10.67 -41.92
C GLY A 510 -3.67 -11.46 -43.22
N ASP A 511 -4.03 -12.75 -43.21
CA ASP A 511 -4.01 -13.62 -44.39
C ASP A 511 -5.19 -13.29 -45.31
N MET A 512 -4.93 -12.36 -46.23
CA MET A 512 -5.93 -11.82 -47.14
C MET A 512 -6.50 -12.89 -48.08
N ASP A 513 -5.70 -13.87 -48.49
CA ASP A 513 -6.14 -14.88 -49.45
C ASP A 513 -7.09 -15.88 -48.78
N THR A 514 -6.78 -16.30 -47.55
CA THR A 514 -7.69 -17.12 -46.75
C THR A 514 -8.94 -16.35 -46.34
N VAL A 515 -8.83 -15.07 -45.97
CA VAL A 515 -10.02 -14.24 -45.69
C VAL A 515 -10.92 -14.14 -46.92
N LYS A 516 -10.37 -13.88 -48.11
CA LYS A 516 -11.15 -13.85 -49.36
C LYS A 516 -11.82 -15.19 -49.67
N SER A 517 -11.13 -16.29 -49.42
CA SER A 517 -11.65 -17.64 -49.68
C SER A 517 -12.76 -18.07 -48.71
N LEU A 518 -12.71 -17.63 -47.45
CA LEU A 518 -13.60 -18.13 -46.39
C LEU A 518 -14.72 -17.15 -46.02
N CYS A 519 -14.54 -15.85 -46.29
CA CYS A 519 -15.51 -14.82 -45.95
C CYS A 519 -16.74 -14.89 -46.86
N SER A 520 -17.90 -14.99 -46.22
CA SER A 520 -19.22 -15.00 -46.84
C SER A 520 -20.16 -14.05 -46.08
N PRO A 521 -21.26 -13.59 -46.69
CA PRO A 521 -22.25 -12.77 -45.99
C PRO A 521 -22.81 -13.41 -44.71
N GLN A 522 -22.79 -14.75 -44.62
CA GLN A 522 -23.30 -15.50 -43.47
C GLN A 522 -22.33 -15.57 -42.30
N ASN A 523 -21.00 -15.49 -42.54
CA ASN A 523 -19.97 -15.65 -41.50
C ASN A 523 -19.03 -14.44 -41.32
N VAL A 524 -19.16 -13.38 -42.11
CA VAL A 524 -18.34 -12.15 -41.97
C VAL A 524 -18.38 -11.55 -40.55
N ASN A 525 -19.48 -11.78 -39.83
CA ASN A 525 -19.69 -11.37 -38.43
C ASN A 525 -19.71 -12.57 -37.45
N CYS A 526 -19.05 -13.68 -37.80
CA CYS A 526 -18.88 -14.82 -36.89
C CYS A 526 -18.20 -14.38 -35.59
N ARG A 527 -18.38 -15.18 -34.54
CA ARG A 527 -18.00 -14.81 -33.18
C ARG A 527 -17.02 -15.82 -32.64
N ASP A 528 -15.96 -15.33 -32.02
CA ASP A 528 -15.09 -16.11 -31.15
C ASP A 528 -15.86 -16.53 -29.89
N LEU A 529 -16.56 -17.66 -29.96
CA LEU A 529 -17.40 -18.18 -28.87
C LEU A 529 -16.58 -18.63 -27.66
N GLU A 530 -15.32 -18.99 -27.86
CA GLU A 530 -14.42 -19.47 -26.80
C GLU A 530 -13.71 -18.30 -26.07
N GLY A 531 -13.56 -17.15 -26.73
CA GLY A 531 -12.97 -15.94 -26.16
C GLY A 531 -13.97 -14.81 -25.88
N ARG A 532 -13.70 -13.62 -26.42
CA ARG A 532 -14.46 -12.39 -26.10
C ARG A 532 -15.71 -12.19 -26.95
N HIS A 533 -16.15 -13.17 -27.74
CA HIS A 533 -17.18 -12.98 -28.77
C HIS A 533 -16.80 -11.87 -29.78
N SER A 534 -15.50 -11.72 -30.02
CA SER A 534 -14.93 -10.80 -31.00
C SER A 534 -15.24 -11.29 -32.42
N THR A 535 -15.45 -10.36 -33.35
CA THR A 535 -15.65 -10.64 -34.78
C THR A 535 -14.33 -10.60 -35.55
N PRO A 536 -14.25 -11.09 -36.81
CA PRO A 536 -13.06 -10.93 -37.63
C PRO A 536 -12.58 -9.46 -37.72
N LEU A 537 -13.51 -8.51 -37.74
CA LEU A 537 -13.21 -7.07 -37.76
C LEU A 537 -12.54 -6.58 -36.46
N HIS A 538 -12.89 -7.14 -35.29
CA HIS A 538 -12.21 -6.81 -34.03
C HIS A 538 -10.74 -7.24 -34.02
N PHE A 539 -10.47 -8.43 -34.56
CA PHE A 539 -9.11 -8.96 -34.69
C PHE A 539 -8.32 -8.17 -35.72
N ALA A 540 -8.85 -8.00 -36.94
CA ALA A 540 -8.20 -7.22 -37.97
C ALA A 540 -7.88 -5.78 -37.50
N ALA A 541 -8.81 -5.16 -36.75
CA ALA A 541 -8.61 -3.83 -36.19
C ALA A 541 -7.56 -3.78 -35.07
N GLY A 542 -7.52 -4.78 -34.17
CA GLY A 542 -6.55 -4.82 -33.07
C GLY A 542 -5.12 -5.18 -33.48
N TYR A 543 -4.95 -5.86 -34.62
CA TYR A 543 -3.65 -6.33 -35.14
C TYR A 543 -3.15 -5.55 -36.36
N ASN A 544 -3.72 -4.37 -36.63
CA ASN A 544 -3.33 -3.48 -37.73
C ASN A 544 -3.41 -4.10 -39.14
N ARG A 545 -4.46 -4.86 -39.44
CA ARG A 545 -4.62 -5.53 -40.73
C ARG A 545 -5.42 -4.68 -41.70
N VAL A 546 -4.87 -3.52 -42.12
CA VAL A 546 -5.58 -2.49 -42.92
C VAL A 546 -6.34 -3.08 -44.13
N ALA A 547 -5.68 -3.90 -44.96
CA ALA A 547 -6.30 -4.50 -46.14
C ALA A 547 -7.45 -5.47 -45.79
N VAL A 548 -7.32 -6.22 -44.69
CA VAL A 548 -8.38 -7.12 -44.21
C VAL A 548 -9.54 -6.32 -43.61
N VAL A 549 -9.26 -5.26 -42.84
CA VAL A 549 -10.29 -4.36 -42.30
C VAL A 549 -11.10 -3.76 -43.45
N GLU A 550 -10.44 -3.24 -44.48
CA GLU A 550 -11.08 -2.68 -45.66
C GLU A 550 -11.94 -3.74 -46.37
N TYR A 551 -11.41 -4.94 -46.61
CA TYR A 551 -12.16 -6.01 -47.24
C TYR A 551 -13.40 -6.43 -46.45
N LEU A 552 -13.25 -6.65 -45.13
CA LEU A 552 -14.34 -7.05 -44.25
C LEU A 552 -15.46 -6.00 -44.22
N LEU A 553 -15.11 -4.71 -44.14
CA LEU A 553 -16.09 -3.62 -44.17
C LEU A 553 -16.86 -3.57 -45.49
N HIS A 554 -16.19 -3.78 -46.63
CA HIS A 554 -16.85 -3.86 -47.94
C HIS A 554 -17.78 -5.08 -48.08
N HIS A 555 -17.54 -6.16 -47.31
CA HIS A 555 -18.33 -7.40 -47.34
C HIS A 555 -19.34 -7.52 -46.19
N GLY A 556 -19.71 -6.39 -45.56
CA GLY A 556 -20.81 -6.34 -44.59
C GLY A 556 -20.40 -6.65 -43.15
N ALA A 557 -19.12 -6.52 -42.79
CA ALA A 557 -18.71 -6.54 -41.39
C ALA A 557 -19.34 -5.36 -40.62
N ASP A 558 -19.95 -5.67 -39.49
CA ASP A 558 -20.61 -4.68 -38.64
C ASP A 558 -19.57 -3.87 -37.85
N VAL A 559 -19.40 -2.60 -38.24
CA VAL A 559 -18.50 -1.64 -37.60
C VAL A 559 -18.91 -1.30 -36.14
N HIS A 560 -20.16 -1.61 -35.76
CA HIS A 560 -20.71 -1.39 -34.43
C HIS A 560 -20.84 -2.68 -33.61
N ALA A 561 -20.36 -3.81 -34.13
CA ALA A 561 -20.43 -5.07 -33.41
C ALA A 561 -19.76 -4.93 -32.05
N LYS A 562 -20.48 -5.31 -30.99
CA LYS A 562 -19.94 -5.32 -29.62
C LYS A 562 -19.46 -6.71 -29.25
N ASP A 563 -18.26 -6.79 -28.69
CA ASP A 563 -17.76 -8.00 -28.02
C ASP A 563 -18.43 -8.20 -26.64
N LYS A 564 -18.03 -9.23 -25.90
CA LYS A 564 -18.54 -9.55 -24.55
C LYS A 564 -18.32 -8.42 -23.53
N GLY A 565 -17.31 -7.58 -23.72
CA GLY A 565 -17.02 -6.40 -22.91
C GLY A 565 -17.74 -5.12 -23.38
N GLY A 566 -18.52 -5.20 -24.46
CA GLY A 566 -19.17 -4.05 -25.07
C GLY A 566 -18.26 -3.22 -25.98
N LEU A 567 -17.03 -3.67 -26.23
CA LEU A 567 -16.07 -2.98 -27.09
C LEU A 567 -16.46 -3.18 -28.55
N VAL A 568 -16.36 -2.10 -29.33
CA VAL A 568 -16.42 -2.13 -30.80
C VAL A 568 -15.01 -2.14 -31.41
N PRO A 569 -14.83 -2.51 -32.70
CA PRO A 569 -13.51 -2.56 -33.35
C PRO A 569 -12.69 -1.26 -33.23
N LEU A 570 -13.35 -0.09 -33.19
CA LEU A 570 -12.69 1.20 -32.99
C LEU A 570 -11.96 1.31 -31.65
N HIS A 571 -12.46 0.70 -30.57
CA HIS A 571 -11.73 0.68 -29.29
C HIS A 571 -10.41 -0.07 -29.41
N ASN A 572 -10.38 -1.21 -30.12
CA ASN A 572 -9.16 -1.98 -30.32
C ASN A 572 -8.14 -1.15 -31.12
N ALA A 573 -8.56 -0.52 -32.22
CA ALA A 573 -7.68 0.34 -33.02
C ALA A 573 -7.10 1.49 -32.19
N CYS A 574 -7.92 2.15 -31.37
CA CYS A 574 -7.51 3.25 -30.50
C CYS A 574 -6.57 2.81 -29.36
N SER A 575 -6.86 1.68 -28.71
CA SER A 575 -6.06 1.18 -27.57
C SER A 575 -4.66 0.74 -28.03
N TYR A 576 -4.55 0.09 -29.19
CA TYR A 576 -3.27 -0.37 -29.71
C TYR A 576 -2.51 0.68 -30.53
N GLY A 577 -3.18 1.74 -31.00
CA GLY A 577 -2.53 2.86 -31.68
C GLY A 577 -2.47 2.75 -33.20
N HIS A 578 -3.44 2.09 -33.82
CA HIS A 578 -3.48 1.85 -35.28
C HIS A 578 -4.25 2.97 -35.97
N TYR A 579 -3.55 4.04 -36.35
CA TYR A 579 -4.15 5.27 -36.89
C TYR A 579 -4.94 5.02 -38.18
N GLU A 580 -4.35 4.36 -39.18
CA GLU A 580 -5.01 4.14 -40.47
C GLU A 580 -6.28 3.29 -40.32
N VAL A 581 -6.25 2.29 -39.44
CA VAL A 581 -7.43 1.47 -39.11
C VAL A 581 -8.49 2.30 -38.39
N ALA A 582 -8.11 3.13 -37.41
CA ALA A 582 -9.05 3.98 -36.69
C ALA A 582 -9.73 4.98 -37.64
N GLU A 583 -8.97 5.59 -38.56
CA GLU A 583 -9.50 6.49 -39.58
C GLU A 583 -10.46 5.76 -40.53
N LEU A 584 -10.07 4.57 -41.01
CA LEU A 584 -10.92 3.76 -41.89
C LEU A 584 -12.25 3.39 -41.22
N LEU A 585 -12.22 2.96 -39.95
CA LEU A 585 -13.42 2.65 -39.18
C LEU A 585 -14.32 3.87 -39.01
N VAL A 586 -13.76 5.05 -38.68
CA VAL A 586 -14.52 6.31 -38.56
C VAL A 586 -15.15 6.73 -39.89
N ARG A 587 -14.42 6.60 -41.02
CA ARG A 587 -14.95 6.86 -42.37
C ARG A 587 -16.10 5.93 -42.74
N HIS A 588 -16.06 4.68 -42.28
CA HIS A 588 -17.14 3.70 -42.43
C HIS A 588 -18.24 3.81 -41.35
N GLY A 589 -18.30 4.94 -40.64
CA GLY A 589 -19.41 5.27 -39.75
C GLY A 589 -19.26 4.81 -38.30
N ALA A 590 -18.09 4.36 -37.86
CA ALA A 590 -17.86 4.02 -36.45
C ALA A 590 -18.16 5.21 -35.54
N SER A 591 -19.00 4.99 -34.52
CA SER A 591 -19.34 6.03 -33.54
C SER A 591 -18.15 6.29 -32.61
N VAL A 592 -17.54 7.47 -32.72
CA VAL A 592 -16.39 7.90 -31.88
C VAL A 592 -16.74 8.06 -30.39
N ASN A 593 -18.03 8.07 -30.10
CA ASN A 593 -18.62 8.38 -28.80
C ASN A 593 -19.32 7.19 -28.16
N VAL A 594 -19.23 6.02 -28.79
CA VAL A 594 -19.72 4.74 -28.27
C VAL A 594 -19.06 4.41 -26.93
N ALA A 595 -19.83 3.79 -26.06
CA ALA A 595 -19.42 3.40 -24.72
C ALA A 595 -19.46 1.87 -24.58
N ASP A 596 -18.40 1.30 -24.00
CA ASP A 596 -18.36 -0.09 -23.58
C ASP A 596 -19.17 -0.34 -22.29
N LEU A 597 -19.12 -1.54 -21.70
CA LEU A 597 -19.84 -1.86 -20.47
C LEU A 597 -19.35 -1.08 -19.23
N TRP A 598 -18.16 -0.49 -19.28
CA TRP A 598 -17.58 0.38 -18.25
C TRP A 598 -17.66 1.86 -18.61
N LYS A 599 -18.44 2.21 -19.64
CA LYS A 599 -18.59 3.56 -20.18
C LYS A 599 -17.30 4.19 -20.72
N PHE A 600 -16.30 3.39 -21.06
CA PHE A 600 -15.12 3.87 -21.78
C PHE A 600 -15.51 4.17 -23.23
N THR A 601 -15.01 5.29 -23.73
CA THR A 601 -15.11 5.65 -25.16
C THR A 601 -13.79 5.36 -25.87
N PRO A 602 -13.77 5.29 -27.22
CA PRO A 602 -12.51 5.21 -27.96
C PRO A 602 -11.50 6.31 -27.60
N LEU A 603 -11.97 7.49 -27.19
CA LEU A 603 -11.11 8.59 -26.73
C LEU A 603 -10.47 8.31 -25.36
N HIS A 604 -11.17 7.64 -24.44
CA HIS A 604 -10.58 7.17 -23.17
C HIS A 604 -9.44 6.17 -23.44
N GLU A 605 -9.65 5.21 -24.35
CA GLU A 605 -8.64 4.23 -24.72
C GLU A 605 -7.41 4.90 -25.35
N ALA A 606 -7.61 5.80 -26.31
CA ALA A 606 -6.51 6.52 -26.96
C ALA A 606 -5.72 7.38 -25.95
N ALA A 607 -6.40 8.10 -25.05
CA ALA A 607 -5.79 8.96 -24.05
C ALA A 607 -4.98 8.15 -23.01
N ALA A 608 -5.55 7.05 -22.49
CA ALA A 608 -4.89 6.18 -21.52
C ALA A 608 -3.63 5.50 -22.08
N LYS A 609 -3.59 5.27 -23.40
CA LYS A 609 -2.50 4.59 -24.11
C LYS A 609 -1.52 5.55 -24.78
N GLY A 610 -1.67 6.87 -24.59
CA GLY A 610 -0.74 7.88 -25.08
C GLY A 610 -0.79 8.07 -26.61
N LYS A 611 -1.94 7.86 -27.25
CA LYS A 611 -2.07 7.87 -28.73
C LYS A 611 -2.49 9.24 -29.25
N TYR A 612 -1.56 10.20 -29.25
CA TYR A 612 -1.80 11.61 -29.62
C TYR A 612 -2.55 11.81 -30.94
N GLU A 613 -2.06 11.24 -32.05
CA GLU A 613 -2.68 11.41 -33.38
C GLU A 613 -4.10 10.82 -33.45
N ILE A 614 -4.36 9.75 -32.70
CA ILE A 614 -5.70 9.15 -32.61
C ILE A 614 -6.62 10.02 -31.74
N CYS A 615 -6.16 10.55 -30.61
CA CYS A 615 -6.92 11.52 -29.83
C CYS A 615 -7.34 12.71 -30.70
N LYS A 616 -6.41 13.24 -31.51
CA LYS A 616 -6.67 14.35 -32.43
C LYS A 616 -7.69 13.98 -33.51
N LEU A 617 -7.56 12.80 -34.12
CA LEU A 617 -8.53 12.28 -35.09
C LEU A 617 -9.93 12.16 -34.48
N LEU A 618 -10.05 11.57 -33.30
CA LEU A 618 -11.33 11.38 -32.62
C LEU A 618 -11.99 12.71 -32.26
N LEU A 619 -11.24 13.68 -31.72
CA LEU A 619 -11.75 15.02 -31.41
C LEU A 619 -12.22 15.74 -32.66
N LYS A 620 -11.46 15.66 -33.77
CA LYS A 620 -11.85 16.21 -35.07
C LYS A 620 -13.18 15.64 -35.57
N HIS A 621 -13.48 14.38 -35.26
CA HIS A 621 -14.74 13.71 -35.59
C HIS A 621 -15.81 13.80 -34.48
N GLY A 622 -15.65 14.71 -33.52
CA GLY A 622 -16.68 15.04 -32.52
C GLY A 622 -16.69 14.14 -31.28
N ALA A 623 -15.58 13.48 -30.95
CA ALA A 623 -15.44 12.79 -29.67
C ALA A 623 -15.52 13.80 -28.51
N ASP A 624 -16.29 13.47 -27.47
CA ASP A 624 -16.49 14.35 -26.32
C ASP A 624 -15.39 14.12 -25.26
N PRO A 625 -14.49 15.09 -25.03
CA PRO A 625 -13.42 14.98 -24.04
C PRO A 625 -13.91 15.12 -22.59
N THR A 626 -15.20 15.43 -22.37
CA THR A 626 -15.79 15.62 -21.04
C THR A 626 -16.60 14.41 -20.57
N LYS A 627 -16.81 13.41 -21.45
CA LYS A 627 -17.52 12.19 -21.09
C LYS A 627 -16.83 11.46 -19.96
N LYS A 628 -17.61 11.03 -18.97
CA LYS A 628 -17.12 10.25 -17.84
C LYS A 628 -17.39 8.76 -18.04
N ASN A 629 -16.37 7.96 -17.77
CA ASN A 629 -16.52 6.51 -17.63
C ASN A 629 -17.28 6.15 -16.33
N ARG A 630 -17.45 4.86 -16.04
CA ARG A 630 -18.15 4.38 -14.83
C ARG A 630 -17.45 4.79 -13.53
N ASP A 631 -16.14 5.02 -13.57
CA ASP A 631 -15.34 5.48 -12.43
C ASP A 631 -15.42 7.01 -12.24
N GLY A 632 -16.12 7.72 -13.12
CA GLY A 632 -16.24 9.18 -13.09
C GLY A 632 -15.09 9.92 -13.76
N ASN A 633 -14.13 9.20 -14.35
CA ASN A 633 -12.96 9.75 -15.02
C ASN A 633 -13.29 10.18 -16.44
N THR A 634 -12.81 11.34 -16.84
CA THR A 634 -12.78 11.82 -18.23
C THR A 634 -11.57 11.24 -18.97
N PRO A 635 -11.49 11.32 -20.32
CA PRO A 635 -10.28 10.96 -21.05
C PRO A 635 -9.03 11.70 -20.56
N LEU A 636 -9.17 12.94 -20.08
CA LEU A 636 -8.05 13.72 -19.53
C LEU A 636 -7.50 13.11 -18.24
N ASP A 637 -8.38 12.61 -17.36
CA ASP A 637 -7.99 11.99 -16.08
C ASP A 637 -7.25 10.66 -16.29
N MET A 638 -7.37 10.08 -17.48
CA MET A 638 -6.70 8.84 -17.86
C MET A 638 -5.29 9.03 -18.44
N VAL A 639 -4.91 10.27 -18.77
CA VAL A 639 -3.61 10.57 -19.37
C VAL A 639 -2.50 10.35 -18.33
N LYS A 640 -1.41 9.70 -18.73
CA LYS A 640 -0.28 9.43 -17.84
C LYS A 640 0.41 10.73 -17.42
N GLU A 641 0.95 10.72 -16.20
CA GLU A 641 1.82 11.81 -15.71
C GLU A 641 3.03 11.93 -16.64
N GLY A 642 3.13 13.06 -17.37
CA GLY A 642 4.20 13.34 -18.33
C GLY A 642 3.74 13.59 -19.77
N ASP A 643 2.57 13.08 -20.19
CA ASP A 643 2.05 13.23 -21.56
C ASP A 643 1.38 14.60 -21.78
N THR A 644 2.17 15.67 -21.64
CA THR A 644 1.71 17.07 -21.70
C THR A 644 0.99 17.44 -22.99
N ASP A 645 1.38 16.86 -24.12
CA ASP A 645 0.76 17.13 -25.42
C ASP A 645 -0.69 16.63 -25.51
N ILE A 646 -0.98 15.47 -24.92
CA ILE A 646 -2.35 14.93 -24.88
C ILE A 646 -3.19 15.68 -23.85
N GLN A 647 -2.59 16.06 -22.72
CA GLN A 647 -3.26 16.89 -21.72
C GLN A 647 -3.68 18.24 -22.31
N ASP A 648 -2.78 18.89 -23.04
CA ASP A 648 -3.06 20.17 -23.70
C ASP A 648 -4.10 20.01 -24.82
N LEU A 649 -4.00 18.94 -25.62
CA LEU A 649 -4.98 18.62 -26.67
C LEU A 649 -6.40 18.41 -26.10
N LEU A 650 -6.54 17.66 -25.01
CA LEU A 650 -7.83 17.38 -24.38
C LEU A 650 -8.40 18.57 -23.61
N ARG A 651 -7.55 19.46 -23.09
CA ARG A 651 -7.97 20.71 -22.44
C ARG A 651 -8.39 21.80 -23.42
N GLY A 652 -7.89 21.75 -24.66
CA GLY A 652 -8.17 22.76 -25.69
C GLY A 652 -7.80 24.17 -25.22
N ASP A 653 -8.72 25.12 -25.40
CA ASP A 653 -8.54 26.53 -25.05
C ASP A 653 -8.11 26.78 -23.60
N ALA A 654 -8.51 25.92 -22.66
CA ALA A 654 -8.10 26.03 -21.27
C ALA A 654 -6.58 25.88 -21.09
N ALA A 655 -5.91 25.10 -21.94
CA ALA A 655 -4.46 24.96 -21.93
C ALA A 655 -3.75 26.24 -22.40
N LEU A 656 -4.30 26.91 -23.43
CA LEU A 656 -3.78 28.19 -23.90
C LEU A 656 -3.92 29.28 -22.84
N LEU A 657 -5.07 29.36 -22.18
CA LEU A 657 -5.31 30.30 -21.07
C LEU A 657 -4.35 30.08 -19.89
N ASP A 658 -4.12 28.82 -19.48
CA ASP A 658 -3.15 28.48 -18.44
C ASP A 658 -1.71 28.82 -18.84
N ALA A 659 -1.32 28.52 -20.08
CA ALA A 659 0.01 28.85 -20.60
C ALA A 659 0.25 30.36 -20.62
N ALA A 660 -0.75 31.15 -21.03
CA ALA A 660 -0.66 32.60 -21.06
C ALA A 660 -0.58 33.22 -19.66
N LYS A 661 -1.32 32.66 -18.70
CA LYS A 661 -1.27 33.04 -17.28
C LYS A 661 0.08 32.75 -16.63
N LYS A 662 0.71 31.61 -16.96
CA LYS A 662 2.00 31.18 -16.41
C LYS A 662 3.22 31.77 -17.14
N GLY A 663 3.03 32.48 -18.24
CA GLY A 663 4.12 33.07 -19.02
C GLY A 663 4.91 32.06 -19.84
N CYS A 664 4.34 30.89 -20.18
CA CYS A 664 5.05 29.85 -20.92
C CYS A 664 4.97 30.09 -22.44
N LEU A 665 5.85 30.92 -22.98
CA LEU A 665 5.85 31.32 -24.39
C LEU A 665 5.87 30.13 -25.35
N ALA A 666 6.73 29.13 -25.11
CA ALA A 666 6.82 27.95 -25.96
C ALA A 666 5.49 27.15 -26.04
N ARG A 667 4.75 27.06 -24.93
CA ARG A 667 3.41 26.43 -24.93
C ARG A 667 2.38 27.31 -25.62
N VAL A 668 2.41 28.63 -25.42
CA VAL A 668 1.52 29.56 -26.13
C VAL A 668 1.74 29.47 -27.64
N GLN A 669 2.99 29.45 -28.11
CA GLN A 669 3.34 29.29 -29.52
C GLN A 669 2.80 27.99 -30.13
N LYS A 670 2.82 26.91 -29.36
CA LYS A 670 2.33 25.60 -29.79
C LYS A 670 0.80 25.51 -29.84
N LEU A 671 0.10 26.14 -28.88
CA LEU A 671 -1.34 25.99 -28.69
C LEU A 671 -2.18 27.08 -29.35
N CYS A 672 -1.58 28.24 -29.61
CA CYS A 672 -2.26 29.38 -30.20
C CYS A 672 -2.49 29.14 -31.70
N SER A 673 -3.70 29.43 -32.13
CA SER A 673 -4.16 29.42 -33.51
C SER A 673 -5.01 30.67 -33.76
N PRO A 674 -5.21 31.08 -35.03
CA PRO A 674 -6.10 32.19 -35.35
C PRO A 674 -7.53 32.03 -34.79
N GLU A 675 -7.97 30.78 -34.63
CA GLU A 675 -9.33 30.43 -34.19
C GLU A 675 -9.51 30.58 -32.66
N ASN A 676 -8.45 30.33 -31.87
CA ASN A 676 -8.52 30.33 -30.41
C ASN A 676 -7.70 31.43 -29.72
N ILE A 677 -7.04 32.33 -30.46
CA ILE A 677 -6.21 33.39 -29.87
C ILE A 677 -6.97 34.31 -28.90
N ASN A 678 -8.28 34.48 -29.14
CA ASN A 678 -9.20 35.23 -28.28
C ASN A 678 -10.17 34.31 -27.53
N CYS A 679 -9.80 33.05 -27.29
CA CYS A 679 -10.58 32.13 -26.47
C CYS A 679 -10.84 32.72 -25.08
N ARG A 680 -11.90 32.28 -24.41
CA ARG A 680 -12.32 32.90 -23.15
C ARG A 680 -12.41 31.87 -22.04
N ASP A 681 -12.01 32.26 -20.83
CA ASP A 681 -12.32 31.45 -19.66
C ASP A 681 -13.85 31.42 -19.46
N THR A 682 -14.48 30.26 -19.54
CA THR A 682 -15.94 30.17 -19.40
C THR A 682 -16.39 30.09 -17.95
N GLN A 683 -15.47 29.72 -17.04
CA GLN A 683 -15.73 29.47 -15.63
C GLN A 683 -15.37 30.65 -14.71
N GLY A 684 -14.70 31.68 -15.22
CA GLY A 684 -14.20 32.82 -14.45
C GLY A 684 -14.74 34.16 -14.97
N ARG A 685 -13.83 35.09 -15.25
CA ARG A 685 -14.18 36.45 -15.67
C ARG A 685 -14.40 36.57 -17.18
N ASN A 686 -14.44 35.49 -17.95
CA ASN A 686 -14.52 35.59 -19.42
C ASN A 686 -13.28 36.30 -20.01
N SER A 687 -12.13 36.13 -19.35
CA SER A 687 -10.84 36.72 -19.73
C SER A 687 -10.23 35.99 -20.93
N THR A 688 -9.55 36.75 -21.81
CA THR A 688 -8.75 36.20 -22.91
C THR A 688 -7.33 35.85 -22.47
N PRO A 689 -6.53 35.09 -23.27
CA PRO A 689 -5.12 34.87 -22.97
C PRO A 689 -4.35 36.17 -22.74
N LEU A 690 -4.68 37.23 -23.48
CA LEU A 690 -4.06 38.55 -23.34
C LEU A 690 -4.40 39.23 -21.99
N HIS A 691 -5.61 39.07 -21.46
CA HIS A 691 -5.97 39.57 -20.12
C HIS A 691 -5.12 38.91 -19.03
N LEU A 692 -4.88 37.60 -19.17
CA LEU A 692 -4.09 36.82 -18.23
C LEU A 692 -2.61 37.19 -18.34
N ALA A 693 -2.06 37.24 -19.54
CA ALA A 693 -0.69 37.70 -19.75
C ALA A 693 -0.47 39.12 -19.19
N ALA A 694 -1.42 40.02 -19.41
CA ALA A 694 -1.36 41.39 -18.92
C ALA A 694 -1.44 41.51 -17.39
N GLY A 695 -2.29 40.72 -16.73
CA GLY A 695 -2.43 40.76 -15.27
C GLY A 695 -1.28 40.10 -14.49
N TYR A 696 -0.62 39.11 -15.11
CA TYR A 696 0.45 38.32 -14.47
C TYR A 696 1.87 38.75 -14.86
N ASN A 697 2.02 39.88 -15.56
CA ASN A 697 3.30 40.44 -16.01
C ASN A 697 4.09 39.57 -17.00
N ASN A 698 3.40 38.85 -17.90
CA ASN A 698 4.05 38.01 -18.91
C ASN A 698 4.27 38.78 -20.23
N LEU A 699 5.27 39.66 -20.25
CA LEU A 699 5.53 40.59 -21.37
C LEU A 699 5.74 39.88 -22.72
N GLU A 700 6.64 38.88 -22.78
CA GLU A 700 6.95 38.15 -24.03
C GLU A 700 5.73 37.43 -24.60
N VAL A 701 4.88 36.88 -23.72
CA VAL A 701 3.62 36.24 -24.10
C VAL A 701 2.62 37.28 -24.62
N ALA A 702 2.50 38.42 -23.95
CA ALA A 702 1.62 39.50 -24.39
C ALA A 702 2.05 40.04 -25.77
N GLU A 703 3.35 40.22 -25.99
CA GLU A 703 3.91 40.64 -27.27
C GLU A 703 3.61 39.63 -28.37
N TYR A 704 3.85 38.33 -28.10
CA TYR A 704 3.51 37.27 -29.04
C TYR A 704 2.02 37.25 -29.40
N LEU A 705 1.13 37.30 -28.40
CA LEU A 705 -0.33 37.28 -28.62
C LEU A 705 -0.78 38.48 -29.46
N LEU A 706 -0.28 39.69 -29.17
CA LEU A 706 -0.61 40.90 -29.93
C LEU A 706 -0.10 40.84 -31.37
N ALA A 707 1.13 40.35 -31.57
CA ALA A 707 1.71 40.16 -32.91
C ALA A 707 0.90 39.17 -33.77
N HIS A 708 0.17 38.24 -33.13
CA HIS A 708 -0.63 37.22 -33.81
C HIS A 708 -2.13 37.55 -33.86
N GLY A 709 -2.52 38.78 -33.50
CA GLY A 709 -3.90 39.29 -33.68
C GLY A 709 -4.81 39.12 -32.46
N ALA A 710 -4.27 39.02 -31.25
CA ALA A 710 -5.07 39.12 -30.04
C ALA A 710 -5.76 40.49 -29.95
N ASP A 711 -7.04 40.50 -29.60
CA ASP A 711 -7.81 41.72 -29.46
C ASP A 711 -7.39 42.47 -28.19
N VAL A 712 -6.62 43.54 -28.39
CA VAL A 712 -6.10 44.43 -27.35
C VAL A 712 -7.19 45.12 -26.53
N ASN A 713 -8.41 45.20 -27.06
CA ASN A 713 -9.57 45.85 -26.44
C ASN A 713 -10.69 44.85 -26.10
N ALA A 714 -10.39 43.54 -26.11
CA ALA A 714 -11.36 42.54 -25.70
C ALA A 714 -11.85 42.85 -24.28
N GLN A 715 -13.17 42.84 -24.07
CA GLN A 715 -13.75 43.07 -22.75
C GLN A 715 -14.07 41.74 -22.06
N ASP A 716 -13.69 41.63 -20.79
CA ASP A 716 -14.09 40.55 -19.90
C ASP A 716 -15.56 40.72 -19.42
N LYS A 717 -16.04 39.85 -18.52
CA LYS A 717 -17.41 39.89 -17.98
C LYS A 717 -17.70 41.18 -17.21
N GLY A 718 -16.69 41.82 -16.63
CA GLY A 718 -16.75 43.11 -15.95
C GLY A 718 -16.62 44.31 -16.89
N GLY A 719 -16.39 44.10 -18.19
CA GLY A 719 -16.09 45.18 -19.14
C GLY A 719 -14.63 45.62 -19.12
N LEU A 720 -13.77 44.95 -18.35
CA LEU A 720 -12.35 45.28 -18.26
C LEU A 720 -11.64 44.83 -19.54
N ILE A 721 -10.79 45.70 -20.08
CA ILE A 721 -9.82 45.35 -21.15
C ILE A 721 -8.46 44.95 -20.55
N PRO A 722 -7.54 44.30 -21.29
CA PRO A 722 -6.22 43.91 -20.77
C PRO A 722 -5.44 45.06 -20.10
N LEU A 723 -5.61 46.31 -20.57
CA LEU A 723 -4.98 47.49 -19.96
C LEU A 723 -5.45 47.74 -18.52
N HIS A 724 -6.71 47.45 -18.17
CA HIS A 724 -7.19 47.56 -16.77
C HIS A 724 -6.45 46.58 -15.86
N ASN A 725 -6.22 45.33 -16.34
CA ASN A 725 -5.47 44.34 -15.57
C ASN A 725 -4.01 44.79 -15.37
N ALA A 726 -3.34 45.24 -16.43
CA ALA A 726 -2.00 45.82 -16.30
C ALA A 726 -1.99 47.01 -15.33
N ALA A 727 -3.07 47.81 -15.32
CA ALA A 727 -3.19 48.99 -14.48
C ALA A 727 -3.40 48.73 -13.00
N SER A 728 -4.27 47.78 -12.66
CA SER A 728 -4.54 47.42 -11.27
C SER A 728 -3.29 46.84 -10.59
N TYR A 729 -2.50 46.05 -11.33
CA TYR A 729 -1.29 45.41 -10.80
C TYR A 729 0.01 46.22 -10.97
N GLY A 730 0.00 47.26 -11.81
CA GLY A 730 1.14 48.19 -11.97
C GLY A 730 2.21 47.74 -12.97
N HIS A 731 1.83 46.99 -14.00
CA HIS A 731 2.75 46.43 -14.99
C HIS A 731 3.03 47.44 -16.13
N VAL A 732 4.00 48.32 -15.92
CA VAL A 732 4.29 49.48 -16.78
C VAL A 732 4.69 49.06 -18.21
N ASP A 733 5.57 48.08 -18.36
CA ASP A 733 6.06 47.64 -19.67
C ASP A 733 4.95 47.00 -20.52
N ILE A 734 4.08 46.21 -19.89
CA ILE A 734 2.89 45.64 -20.53
C ILE A 734 1.93 46.74 -20.94
N ALA A 735 1.67 47.73 -20.07
CA ALA A 735 0.78 48.83 -20.40
C ALA A 735 1.32 49.65 -21.58
N ALA A 736 2.63 49.92 -21.62
CA ALA A 736 3.28 50.57 -22.75
C ALA A 736 3.13 49.75 -24.04
N LEU A 737 3.31 48.43 -23.95
CA LEU A 737 3.10 47.51 -25.07
C LEU A 737 1.64 47.52 -25.57
N LEU A 738 0.66 47.50 -24.67
CA LEU A 738 -0.76 47.56 -25.02
C LEU A 738 -1.12 48.92 -25.67
N ILE A 739 -0.57 50.03 -25.17
CA ILE A 739 -0.71 51.37 -25.78
C ILE A 739 -0.11 51.39 -27.18
N LYS A 740 1.07 50.80 -27.38
CA LYS A 740 1.71 50.66 -28.70
C LYS A 740 0.83 49.89 -29.68
N HIS A 741 0.05 48.93 -29.20
CA HIS A 741 -0.92 48.17 -29.99
C HIS A 741 -2.33 48.80 -30.05
N ASN A 742 -2.46 50.11 -29.83
CA ASN A 742 -3.70 50.88 -29.93
C ASN A 742 -4.81 50.42 -28.96
N THR A 743 -4.45 50.09 -27.72
CA THR A 743 -5.44 49.90 -26.66
C THR A 743 -6.19 51.21 -26.36
N CYS A 744 -7.47 51.10 -26.01
CA CYS A 744 -8.30 52.24 -25.66
C CYS A 744 -7.99 52.70 -24.23
N VAL A 745 -7.13 53.73 -24.11
CA VAL A 745 -6.63 54.26 -22.83
C VAL A 745 -7.76 54.75 -21.90
N ASN A 746 -8.84 55.27 -22.48
CA ASN A 746 -10.05 55.72 -21.74
C ASN A 746 -11.19 54.71 -21.78
N ALA A 747 -10.91 53.42 -22.04
CA ALA A 747 -11.94 52.39 -21.97
C ALA A 747 -12.55 52.36 -20.58
N THR A 748 -13.86 52.19 -20.50
CA THR A 748 -14.58 52.07 -19.24
C THR A 748 -15.06 50.65 -19.04
N ASP A 749 -14.90 50.14 -17.82
CA ASP A 749 -15.56 48.91 -17.38
C ASP A 749 -17.07 49.14 -17.12
N LYS A 750 -17.77 48.13 -16.61
CA LYS A 750 -19.21 48.20 -16.31
C LYS A 750 -19.57 49.20 -15.21
N TRP A 751 -18.61 49.66 -14.41
CA TRP A 751 -18.79 50.65 -13.35
C TRP A 751 -18.22 52.02 -13.75
N ALA A 752 -17.91 52.20 -15.02
CA ALA A 752 -17.28 53.39 -15.57
C ALA A 752 -15.88 53.68 -15.02
N PHE A 753 -15.18 52.68 -14.46
CA PHE A 753 -13.76 52.81 -14.13
C PHE A 753 -12.94 52.75 -15.41
N THR A 754 -11.97 53.66 -15.52
CA THR A 754 -10.93 53.61 -16.56
C THR A 754 -9.66 52.98 -16.01
N PRO A 755 -8.69 52.56 -16.86
CA PRO A 755 -7.39 52.09 -16.38
C PRO A 755 -6.68 53.12 -15.48
N LEU A 756 -6.93 54.42 -15.69
CA LEU A 756 -6.39 55.47 -14.83
C LEU A 756 -7.04 55.47 -13.43
N HIS A 757 -8.35 55.19 -13.31
CA HIS A 757 -9.00 55.01 -12.01
C HIS A 757 -8.38 53.83 -11.25
N GLU A 758 -8.16 52.69 -11.92
CA GLU A 758 -7.51 51.51 -11.34
C GLU A 758 -6.08 51.82 -10.87
N ALA A 759 -5.28 52.45 -11.72
CA ALA A 759 -3.91 52.83 -11.39
C ALA A 759 -3.86 53.81 -10.19
N ALA A 760 -4.73 54.82 -10.16
CA ALA A 760 -4.78 55.80 -9.10
C ALA A 760 -5.24 55.21 -7.76
N GLN A 761 -6.30 54.39 -7.77
CA GLN A 761 -6.81 53.72 -6.58
C GLN A 761 -5.78 52.79 -5.94
N LYS A 762 -4.94 52.13 -6.74
CA LYS A 762 -3.88 51.22 -6.28
C LYS A 762 -2.52 51.90 -6.08
N GLY A 763 -2.43 53.23 -6.22
CA GLY A 763 -1.20 53.99 -6.01
C GLY A 763 -0.08 53.72 -7.03
N ARG A 764 -0.42 53.36 -8.28
CA ARG A 764 0.54 53.03 -9.34
C ARG A 764 1.06 54.29 -10.06
N THR A 765 1.83 55.11 -9.36
CA THR A 765 2.26 56.46 -9.80
C THR A 765 2.93 56.50 -11.18
N GLN A 766 3.88 55.60 -11.45
CA GLN A 766 4.56 55.50 -12.76
C GLN A 766 3.58 55.20 -13.90
N LEU A 767 2.56 54.39 -13.60
CA LEU A 767 1.56 54.03 -14.58
C LEU A 767 0.51 55.11 -14.78
N CYS A 768 0.11 55.81 -13.71
CA CYS A 768 -0.70 57.03 -13.85
C CYS A 768 -0.02 58.04 -14.77
N ALA A 769 1.29 58.26 -14.59
CA ALA A 769 2.07 59.14 -15.45
C ALA A 769 2.09 58.66 -16.92
N LEU A 770 2.32 57.35 -17.14
CA LEU A 770 2.28 56.76 -18.49
C LEU A 770 0.90 56.93 -19.15
N LEU A 771 -0.18 56.61 -18.44
CA LEU A 771 -1.54 56.72 -18.96
C LEU A 771 -1.91 58.17 -19.31
N LEU A 772 -1.58 59.13 -18.43
CA LEU A 772 -1.81 60.56 -18.68
C LEU A 772 -1.00 61.06 -19.88
N ALA A 773 0.26 60.66 -20.00
CA ALA A 773 1.11 61.00 -21.14
C ALA A 773 0.55 60.47 -22.47
N HIS A 774 -0.23 59.40 -22.43
CA HIS A 774 -0.87 58.77 -23.59
C HIS A 774 -2.37 59.07 -23.70
N GLY A 775 -2.83 60.20 -23.12
CA GLY A 775 -4.17 60.73 -23.36
C GLY A 775 -5.27 60.17 -22.45
N ALA A 776 -4.92 59.60 -21.30
CA ALA A 776 -5.91 59.28 -20.27
C ALA A 776 -6.55 60.57 -19.73
N ASP A 777 -7.87 60.62 -19.63
CA ASP A 777 -8.61 61.77 -19.13
C ASP A 777 -8.77 61.69 -17.61
N PRO A 778 -8.12 62.57 -16.82
CA PRO A 778 -8.23 62.57 -15.37
C PRO A 778 -9.57 63.13 -14.86
N THR A 779 -10.44 63.62 -15.74
CA THR A 779 -11.73 64.23 -15.38
C THR A 779 -12.92 63.28 -15.53
N MET A 780 -12.73 62.12 -16.15
CA MET A 780 -13.76 61.10 -16.27
C MET A 780 -14.22 60.64 -14.89
N LYS A 781 -15.53 60.41 -14.75
CA LYS A 781 -16.15 59.98 -13.50
C LYS A 781 -16.64 58.54 -13.61
N ASN A 782 -16.40 57.75 -12.58
CA ASN A 782 -17.03 56.45 -12.42
C ASN A 782 -18.53 56.58 -12.07
N GLN A 783 -19.24 55.46 -11.91
CA GLN A 783 -20.66 55.46 -11.54
C GLN A 783 -20.97 56.09 -10.18
N GLU A 784 -19.98 56.17 -9.28
CA GLU A 784 -20.10 56.84 -7.98
C GLU A 784 -19.80 58.36 -8.07
N GLY A 785 -19.52 58.87 -9.27
CA GLY A 785 -19.21 60.28 -9.53
C GLY A 785 -17.78 60.68 -9.18
N GLN A 786 -16.91 59.73 -8.87
CA GLN A 786 -15.51 59.94 -8.47
C GLN A 786 -14.60 59.99 -9.70
N THR A 787 -13.65 60.91 -9.70
CA THR A 787 -12.54 60.97 -10.65
C THR A 787 -11.39 60.05 -10.19
N PRO A 788 -10.39 59.74 -11.05
CA PRO A 788 -9.20 59.01 -10.62
C PRO A 788 -8.46 59.70 -9.46
N LEU A 789 -8.50 61.03 -9.41
CA LEU A 789 -7.90 61.82 -8.33
C LEU A 789 -8.60 61.58 -6.98
N ASP A 790 -9.92 61.48 -6.98
CA ASP A 790 -10.71 61.23 -5.77
C ASP A 790 -10.40 59.84 -5.16
N LEU A 791 -9.98 58.89 -5.99
CA LEU A 791 -9.62 57.53 -5.59
C LEU A 791 -8.15 57.39 -5.12
N ALA A 792 -7.30 58.39 -5.36
CA ALA A 792 -5.89 58.32 -4.97
C ALA A 792 -5.75 58.35 -3.44
N THR A 793 -5.37 57.22 -2.82
CA THR A 793 -5.27 57.11 -1.37
C THR A 793 -4.15 57.99 -0.79
N VAL A 794 -4.50 58.88 0.14
CA VAL A 794 -3.63 59.89 0.77
C VAL A 794 -2.64 59.26 1.76
N HIS A 795 -1.62 58.55 1.28
CA HIS A 795 -0.41 58.28 2.06
C HIS A 795 0.81 58.14 1.14
N THR A 796 1.27 59.26 0.57
CA THR A 796 2.67 59.50 0.18
C THR A 796 2.86 61.02 0.06
N PRO A 797 4.07 61.56 0.34
CA PRO A 797 4.28 63.00 0.47
C PRO A 797 3.96 63.70 -0.85
N THR A 798 3.16 64.76 -0.75
CA THR A 798 2.77 65.72 -1.79
C THR A 798 3.67 65.79 -3.03
N ALA A 799 3.22 65.16 -4.11
CA ALA A 799 3.45 65.63 -5.47
C ALA A 799 2.07 65.65 -6.15
N SER A 800 1.62 66.86 -6.46
CA SER A 800 0.28 67.22 -6.92
C SER A 800 -0.06 66.63 -8.28
N VAL A 801 -1.17 65.91 -8.36
CA VAL A 801 -1.86 65.54 -9.62
C VAL A 801 -2.60 66.76 -10.24
N ALA A 802 -2.56 67.92 -9.59
CA ALA A 802 -3.25 69.14 -10.02
C ALA A 802 -2.45 70.05 -10.99
N ASP A 803 -1.17 69.77 -11.26
CA ASP A 803 -0.30 70.67 -12.06
C ASP A 803 -0.04 70.20 -13.52
N ILE A 804 -1.03 69.60 -14.17
CA ILE A 804 -0.94 69.34 -15.62
C ILE A 804 -2.24 69.76 -16.29
N SER A 805 -2.28 71.01 -16.76
CA SER A 805 -3.23 71.53 -17.74
C SER A 805 -2.47 72.21 -18.89
N PRO A 806 -3.07 72.32 -20.09
CA PRO A 806 -2.35 72.18 -21.35
C PRO A 806 -1.94 73.52 -21.93
N ALA A 807 -0.64 73.85 -21.90
CA ALA A 807 0.04 74.67 -22.92
C ALA A 807 1.54 74.81 -22.58
N SER A 808 2.34 74.91 -23.64
CA SER A 808 3.78 75.21 -23.70
C SER A 808 4.79 74.13 -23.25
N THR A 809 5.26 73.39 -24.25
CA THR A 809 6.54 72.65 -24.35
C THR A 809 7.75 73.45 -23.83
N PRO A 810 8.79 72.80 -23.26
CA PRO A 810 9.90 72.34 -24.11
C PRO A 810 10.57 71.00 -23.72
N SER A 811 11.05 70.33 -24.78
CA SER A 811 12.30 69.55 -24.91
C SER A 811 12.58 68.33 -24.02
N CYS A 812 12.09 67.16 -24.46
CA CYS A 812 12.95 65.99 -24.78
C CYS A 812 12.11 64.90 -25.48
N LEU A 813 11.86 65.10 -26.78
CA LEU A 813 11.46 64.02 -27.69
C LEU A 813 12.70 63.58 -28.47
N SER A 814 13.20 62.38 -28.21
CA SER A 814 13.95 61.60 -29.19
C SER A 814 13.99 60.13 -28.79
N ALA A 815 12.83 59.46 -28.85
CA ALA A 815 12.81 57.99 -28.91
C ALA A 815 11.47 57.50 -29.50
N ALA A 816 11.20 57.90 -30.74
CA ALA A 816 10.29 57.16 -31.60
C ALA A 816 10.61 57.49 -33.06
N SER A 817 11.44 56.66 -33.70
CA SER A 817 11.19 56.21 -35.08
C SER A 817 12.25 55.20 -35.50
N SER A 818 11.79 54.20 -36.26
CA SER A 818 12.56 53.21 -37.02
C SER A 818 12.74 51.84 -36.35
N ILE A 819 11.62 51.16 -36.09
CA ILE A 819 11.48 49.79 -36.61
C ILE A 819 10.87 49.98 -37.99
N ASP A 820 11.68 49.81 -39.04
CA ASP A 820 11.19 49.34 -40.33
C ASP A 820 12.31 48.54 -41.01
N ASN A 821 11.93 47.34 -41.44
CA ASN A 821 12.54 46.46 -42.44
C ASN A 821 13.82 45.67 -42.13
N LEU A 822 13.60 44.36 -41.94
CA LEU A 822 14.40 43.31 -42.55
C LEU A 822 14.32 43.40 -44.10
N ALA A 823 15.44 43.70 -44.74
CA ALA A 823 15.87 43.13 -46.03
C ALA A 823 17.40 43.26 -46.09
N GLY A 824 18.13 42.13 -46.16
CA GLY A 824 19.59 42.03 -45.94
C GLY A 824 20.47 42.54 -47.10
N PRO A 825 21.68 41.99 -47.35
CA PRO A 825 22.54 41.14 -46.52
C PRO A 825 24.01 41.67 -46.41
N LEU A 826 24.84 40.86 -45.75
CA LEU A 826 26.30 40.70 -45.92
C LEU A 826 27.30 41.71 -45.29
N SER A 827 28.41 41.07 -44.90
CA SER A 827 29.79 41.54 -44.78
C SER A 827 30.22 42.27 -43.50
N GLU A 828 30.84 41.45 -42.63
CA GLU A 828 32.28 41.49 -42.33
C GLU A 828 32.89 42.59 -41.43
N LEU A 829 33.74 42.05 -40.56
CA LEU A 829 35.04 42.55 -40.14
C LEU A 829 35.07 43.61 -39.03
N THR A 830 35.50 43.08 -37.87
CA THR A 830 36.77 43.40 -37.21
C THR A 830 36.79 44.28 -35.97
N VAL A 831 37.10 43.58 -34.87
CA VAL A 831 38.35 43.68 -34.08
C VAL A 831 38.48 44.78 -33.03
N ALA A 832 38.88 44.25 -31.88
CA ALA A 832 39.63 44.84 -30.77
C ALA A 832 38.86 45.81 -29.88
N GLY A 833 38.84 45.63 -28.57
CA GLY A 833 39.71 44.80 -27.73
C GLY A 833 40.29 45.65 -26.61
N ALA A 834 40.48 44.99 -25.47
CA ALA A 834 41.35 45.40 -24.35
C ALA A 834 40.85 46.61 -23.54
N THR A 835 41.00 46.72 -22.22
CA THR A 835 41.56 45.90 -21.14
C THR A 835 41.31 46.75 -19.88
N GLY A 836 41.13 46.13 -18.71
CA GLY A 836 41.32 46.84 -17.43
C GLY A 836 42.76 47.37 -17.28
N PRO A 837 43.10 48.12 -16.21
CA PRO A 837 43.22 47.48 -14.90
C PRO A 837 42.93 48.38 -13.67
N ALA A 838 43.10 47.75 -12.51
CA ALA A 838 42.97 48.19 -11.12
C ALA A 838 43.83 49.42 -10.71
N ASP A 839 43.45 50.14 -9.63
CA ASP A 839 43.89 49.85 -8.25
C ASP A 839 43.40 50.90 -7.21
N GLY A 840 43.08 50.43 -5.99
CA GLY A 840 43.75 50.93 -4.78
C GLY A 840 43.17 52.09 -3.92
N ALA A 841 42.27 51.73 -2.99
CA ALA A 841 42.20 52.13 -1.57
C ALA A 841 41.96 53.61 -1.11
N ALA A 842 40.87 53.85 -0.37
CA ALA A 842 40.85 53.95 1.10
C ALA A 842 39.56 54.63 1.66
N GLY A 843 38.87 53.91 2.56
CA GLY A 843 38.15 54.42 3.75
C GLY A 843 36.90 55.31 3.60
N SER A 844 35.72 54.81 4.03
CA SER A 844 34.95 55.35 5.17
C SER A 844 33.49 54.82 5.23
N ASP A 845 33.11 54.33 6.40
CA ASP A 845 31.78 54.33 7.04
C ASP A 845 30.63 53.47 6.47
N ARG A 846 30.62 52.22 6.96
CA ARG A 846 29.40 51.44 7.20
C ARG A 846 28.63 52.03 8.39
N LYS A 847 27.34 52.30 8.21
CA LYS A 847 26.35 52.18 9.30
C LYS A 847 25.69 50.81 9.18
N GLU A 848 25.95 50.00 10.20
CA GLU A 848 25.47 48.63 10.41
C GLU A 848 23.95 48.57 10.54
N GLY A 849 23.32 47.61 9.86
CA GLY A 849 22.00 47.12 10.22
C GLY A 849 22.10 46.29 11.50
N GLN A 850 21.29 46.60 12.50
CA GLN A 850 21.29 45.91 13.80
C GLN A 850 21.06 44.40 13.65
N HIS A 851 22.08 43.60 13.99
CA HIS A 851 21.95 42.16 14.19
C HIS A 851 21.16 41.90 15.48
N MET A 852 20.06 41.14 15.39
CA MET A 852 19.29 40.71 16.56
C MET A 852 20.16 39.79 17.43
N ASN A 853 20.18 40.00 18.75
CA ASN A 853 20.92 39.14 19.69
C ASN A 853 19.99 38.14 20.41
N ILE A 854 20.56 37.10 21.03
CA ILE A 854 19.80 36.00 21.68
C ILE A 854 18.77 36.53 22.70
N SER A 855 19.11 37.59 23.44
CA SER A 855 18.22 38.21 24.42
C SER A 855 17.02 38.93 23.79
N GLN A 856 17.23 39.63 22.67
CA GLN A 856 16.15 40.25 21.88
C GLN A 856 15.29 39.19 21.18
N PHE A 857 15.90 38.10 20.73
CA PHE A 857 15.20 36.98 20.11
C PHE A 857 14.30 36.23 21.10
N LEU A 858 14.80 35.88 22.29
CA LEU A 858 13.99 35.26 23.36
C LEU A 858 12.84 36.17 23.81
N LYS A 859 13.08 37.48 23.84
CA LYS A 859 12.05 38.48 24.11
C LYS A 859 10.96 38.50 23.05
N SER A 860 11.31 38.42 21.76
CA SER A 860 10.34 38.38 20.66
C SER A 860 9.41 37.15 20.71
N LEU A 861 9.86 36.07 21.37
CA LEU A 861 9.11 34.82 21.54
C LEU A 861 8.36 34.72 22.87
N GLY A 862 8.53 35.70 23.77
CA GLY A 862 7.99 35.68 25.14
C GLY A 862 8.66 34.63 26.04
N LEU A 863 9.92 34.28 25.78
CA LEU A 863 10.70 33.26 26.49
C LEU A 863 11.91 33.87 27.23
N GLU A 864 11.78 35.10 27.73
CA GLU A 864 12.88 35.80 28.43
C GLU A 864 13.40 35.05 29.67
N HIS A 865 12.57 34.24 30.31
CA HIS A 865 12.93 33.42 31.47
C HIS A 865 13.93 32.29 31.17
N LEU A 866 14.19 31.99 29.90
CA LEU A 866 15.20 31.00 29.49
C LEU A 866 16.58 31.63 29.27
N ARG A 867 16.71 32.96 29.38
CA ARG A 867 17.95 33.70 29.14
C ARG A 867 19.13 33.15 29.94
N ASP A 868 18.93 32.86 31.22
CA ASP A 868 19.99 32.36 32.11
C ASP A 868 20.55 31.00 31.65
N ILE A 869 19.72 30.15 31.02
CA ILE A 869 20.14 28.86 30.47
C ILE A 869 21.02 29.08 29.23
N PHE A 870 20.58 29.95 28.32
CA PHE A 870 21.33 30.28 27.10
C PHE A 870 22.66 31.00 27.41
N GLU A 871 22.69 31.86 28.43
CA GLU A 871 23.91 32.53 28.89
C GLU A 871 24.86 31.54 29.60
N ARG A 872 24.34 30.63 30.45
CA ARG A 872 25.16 29.63 31.16
C ARG A 872 25.82 28.64 30.20
N GLU A 873 25.08 28.16 29.21
CA GLU A 873 25.58 27.19 28.21
C GLU A 873 26.25 27.89 27.01
N GLN A 874 26.40 29.22 27.03
CA GLN A 874 26.94 30.06 25.96
C GLN A 874 26.34 29.80 24.56
N ILE A 875 25.03 29.59 24.50
CA ILE A 875 24.32 29.31 23.25
C ILE A 875 23.99 30.62 22.55
N THR A 876 24.69 30.89 21.44
CA THR A 876 24.46 32.02 20.54
C THR A 876 23.38 31.70 19.49
N LEU A 877 22.90 32.70 18.74
CA LEU A 877 21.79 32.51 17.79
C LEU A 877 22.13 31.55 16.64
N ASP A 878 23.37 31.60 16.17
CA ASP A 878 23.96 30.68 15.20
C ASP A 878 24.03 29.25 15.74
N VAL A 879 24.42 29.04 16.99
CA VAL A 879 24.40 27.70 17.61
C VAL A 879 22.96 27.21 17.76
N LEU A 880 22.04 28.09 18.17
CA LEU A 880 20.61 27.78 18.26
C LEU A 880 19.97 27.42 16.90
N ALA A 881 20.52 27.89 15.78
CA ALA A 881 20.08 27.54 14.42
C ALA A 881 20.14 26.04 14.14
N ASP A 882 21.15 25.38 14.70
CA ASP A 882 21.49 23.99 14.41
C ASP A 882 20.96 23.02 15.48
N MET A 883 20.29 23.54 16.51
CA MET A 883 19.78 22.74 17.63
C MET A 883 18.35 22.24 17.38
N GLY A 884 18.16 20.94 17.54
CA GLY A 884 16.89 20.25 17.52
C GLY A 884 16.25 20.08 18.90
N HIS A 885 15.15 19.33 18.92
CA HIS A 885 14.37 19.13 20.14
C HIS A 885 15.11 18.36 21.24
N GLU A 886 16.05 17.47 20.89
CA GLU A 886 16.83 16.71 21.88
C GLU A 886 18.00 17.54 22.44
N GLU A 887 18.77 18.28 21.63
CA GLU A 887 19.85 19.14 22.18
C GLU A 887 19.30 20.25 23.10
N LEU A 888 18.14 20.85 22.74
CA LEU A 888 17.49 21.84 23.61
C LEU A 888 16.99 21.23 24.93
N LYS A 889 16.69 19.92 24.94
CA LYS A 889 16.27 19.21 26.16
C LYS A 889 17.46 18.92 27.06
N GLU A 890 18.61 18.56 26.49
CA GLU A 890 19.85 18.28 27.22
C GLU A 890 20.39 19.52 27.95
N ILE A 891 20.24 20.72 27.38
CA ILE A 891 20.58 21.98 28.06
C ILE A 891 19.54 22.44 29.11
N GLY A 892 18.48 21.65 29.33
CA GLY A 892 17.51 21.86 30.42
C GLY A 892 16.17 22.48 30.02
N ILE A 893 15.88 22.67 28.72
CA ILE A 893 14.59 23.22 28.26
C ILE A 893 13.60 22.08 28.06
N ASN A 894 13.07 21.53 29.15
CA ASN A 894 12.25 20.33 29.12
C ASN A 894 10.87 20.54 28.46
N ALA A 895 10.29 21.74 28.58
CA ALA A 895 8.99 22.08 28.03
C ALA A 895 9.00 22.06 26.49
N TYR A 896 8.28 21.11 25.89
CA TYR A 896 8.21 20.95 24.43
C TYR A 896 7.76 22.23 23.71
N GLY A 897 6.76 22.94 24.26
CA GLY A 897 6.27 24.19 23.69
C GLY A 897 7.32 25.31 23.64
N HIS A 898 8.26 25.33 24.60
CA HIS A 898 9.36 26.31 24.59
C HIS A 898 10.42 25.93 23.55
N ARG A 899 10.83 24.66 23.49
CA ARG A 899 11.74 24.14 22.46
C ARG A 899 11.19 24.36 21.05
N HIS A 900 9.91 24.07 20.86
CA HIS A 900 9.24 24.25 19.57
C HIS A 900 9.17 25.73 19.16
N LYS A 901 8.89 26.63 20.11
CA LYS A 901 8.89 28.08 19.85
C LYS A 901 10.28 28.62 19.50
N LEU A 902 11.34 28.13 20.15
CA LEU A 902 12.73 28.52 19.85
C LEU A 902 13.13 28.10 18.44
N ILE A 903 12.91 26.84 18.07
CA ILE A 903 13.21 26.29 16.74
C ILE A 903 12.38 27.03 15.66
N LYS A 904 11.06 27.14 15.84
CA LYS A 904 10.19 27.87 14.89
C LYS A 904 10.50 29.35 14.81
N GLY A 905 10.97 29.96 15.91
CA GLY A 905 11.44 31.34 15.92
C GLY A 905 12.72 31.49 15.10
N MET A 906 13.64 30.53 15.21
CA MET A 906 14.94 30.59 14.56
C MET A 906 14.82 30.31 13.06
N GLU A 907 13.95 29.38 12.67
CA GLU A 907 13.54 29.16 11.28
C GLU A 907 12.98 30.44 10.62
N ARG A 908 12.19 31.24 11.37
CA ARG A 908 11.68 32.53 10.88
C ARG A 908 12.76 33.60 10.80
N LEU A 909 13.74 33.58 11.70
CA LEU A 909 14.87 34.51 11.71
C LEU A 909 15.84 34.23 10.55
N LEU A 910 16.04 32.94 10.21
CA LEU A 910 16.92 32.47 9.13
C LEU A 910 16.27 32.52 7.74
N GLY A 911 14.94 32.45 7.66
CA GLY A 911 14.19 32.49 6.40
C GLY A 911 14.19 33.85 5.66
N GLY A 912 15.01 34.82 6.09
CA GLY A 912 15.05 36.18 5.58
C GLY A 912 15.97 36.46 4.37
N GLN A 913 16.75 35.50 3.86
CA GLN A 913 17.60 35.71 2.67
C GLN A 913 17.58 34.52 1.69
N GLN A 914 16.93 34.76 0.54
CA GLN A 914 16.92 34.12 -0.79
C GLN A 914 17.36 32.64 -1.01
N GLY A 915 16.50 31.89 -1.75
CA GLY A 915 16.92 31.30 -3.04
C GLY A 915 17.09 29.78 -3.17
N ALA A 916 16.02 29.10 -3.66
CA ALA A 916 15.98 27.88 -4.50
C ALA A 916 16.54 26.51 -4.01
N ASN A 917 15.62 25.62 -3.60
CA ASN A 917 15.52 24.21 -4.08
C ASN A 917 14.09 23.68 -3.79
N PRO A 918 13.56 22.68 -4.52
CA PRO A 918 12.22 22.73 -5.10
C PRO A 918 11.37 21.59 -4.52
N TYR A 919 11.23 21.54 -3.21
CA TYR A 919 10.22 20.71 -2.56
C TYR A 919 9.70 21.47 -1.34
N LEU A 920 8.42 21.85 -1.42
CA LEU A 920 7.59 22.32 -0.31
C LEU A 920 7.79 23.77 0.14
N THR A 921 7.08 24.71 -0.48
CA THR A 921 6.06 25.46 0.26
C THR A 921 5.08 26.15 -0.70
N PHE A 922 3.86 25.62 -0.71
CA PHE A 922 2.66 26.31 -1.13
C PHE A 922 2.48 27.61 -0.32
N HIS A 923 2.27 28.72 -1.01
CA HIS A 923 1.55 29.86 -0.45
C HIS A 923 0.11 29.42 -0.16
N CYS A 924 -0.29 29.42 1.12
CA CYS A 924 -1.68 29.37 1.51
C CYS A 924 -2.20 30.82 1.60
N ALA A 925 -2.98 31.22 0.61
CA ALA A 925 -3.95 32.29 0.71
C ALA A 925 -5.25 31.82 0.03
N SER A 926 -6.23 31.51 0.89
CA SER A 926 -7.67 31.33 0.63
C SER A 926 -8.13 30.31 -0.41
N GLN A 927 -8.30 29.05 0.00
CA GLN A 927 -9.59 28.35 -0.12
C GLN A 927 -9.76 27.51 1.14
N GLY A 928 -10.46 28.06 2.13
CA GLY A 928 -10.80 27.32 3.35
C GLY A 928 -11.79 26.22 3.02
N THR A 929 -11.67 25.07 3.70
CA THR A 929 -12.70 24.03 3.66
C THR A 929 -14.03 24.63 4.12
N VAL A 930 -15.03 24.63 3.23
CA VAL A 930 -16.36 25.16 3.55
C VAL A 930 -17.30 24.00 3.85
N LEU A 931 -17.94 24.05 5.01
CA LEU A 931 -19.09 23.22 5.34
C LEU A 931 -20.33 23.91 4.78
N ILE A 932 -20.96 23.29 3.77
CA ILE A 932 -22.21 23.79 3.21
C ILE A 932 -23.34 23.02 3.86
N ASP A 933 -24.24 23.75 4.53
CA ASP A 933 -25.44 23.17 5.11
C ASP A 933 -26.42 22.84 4.00
N LEU A 934 -26.79 21.56 3.90
CA LEU A 934 -27.80 21.11 2.96
C LEU A 934 -29.19 21.49 3.48
N ALA A 935 -30.04 22.00 2.59
CA ALA A 935 -31.44 22.22 2.90
C ALA A 935 -32.15 20.87 3.07
N THR A 936 -33.21 20.82 3.89
CA THR A 936 -33.93 19.56 4.20
C THR A 936 -34.65 18.95 3.00
N ASP A 937 -34.95 19.74 1.98
CA ASP A 937 -35.52 19.32 0.69
C ASP A 937 -34.45 18.93 -0.35
N ASP A 938 -33.16 19.07 -0.03
CA ASP A 938 -32.06 18.61 -0.88
C ASP A 938 -32.07 17.07 -0.97
N LYS A 939 -31.97 16.54 -2.19
CA LYS A 939 -32.03 15.09 -2.44
C LYS A 939 -30.96 14.30 -1.69
N GLU A 940 -29.79 14.88 -1.44
CA GLU A 940 -28.77 14.17 -0.66
C GLU A 940 -28.85 14.43 0.84
N PHE A 941 -29.50 15.50 1.30
CA PHE A 941 -29.97 15.52 2.69
C PHE A 941 -30.94 14.35 2.92
N GLN A 942 -31.92 14.19 2.01
CA GLN A 942 -32.90 13.10 2.07
C GLN A 942 -32.25 11.72 1.95
N SER A 943 -31.27 11.53 1.07
CA SER A 943 -30.53 10.27 0.95
C SER A 943 -29.74 9.95 2.22
N VAL A 944 -29.04 10.93 2.80
CA VAL A 944 -28.30 10.76 4.05
C VAL A 944 -29.26 10.48 5.20
N GLU A 945 -30.43 11.13 5.22
CA GLU A 945 -31.47 10.88 6.19
C GLU A 945 -32.04 9.47 6.07
N GLU A 946 -32.47 9.05 4.88
CA GLU A 946 -32.99 7.71 4.62
C GLU A 946 -31.98 6.63 5.01
N GLU A 947 -30.71 6.81 4.63
CA GLU A 947 -29.64 5.89 4.97
C GLU A 947 -29.44 5.83 6.49
N LEU A 948 -29.40 6.98 7.18
CA LEU A 948 -29.29 7.01 8.64
C LEU A 948 -30.50 6.37 9.33
N GLN A 949 -31.73 6.62 8.89
CA GLN A 949 -32.92 5.96 9.44
C GLN A 949 -32.90 4.46 9.19
N SER A 950 -32.39 4.02 8.03
CA SER A 950 -32.29 2.60 7.68
C SER A 950 -31.34 1.82 8.60
N THR A 951 -30.49 2.50 9.36
CA THR A 951 -29.58 1.88 10.34
C THR A 951 -30.23 1.57 11.69
N ILE A 952 -31.47 2.02 11.94
CA ILE A 952 -32.18 1.74 13.18
C ILE A 952 -32.49 0.25 13.27
N ARG A 953 -32.14 -0.36 14.41
CA ARG A 953 -32.37 -1.77 14.72
C ARG A 953 -32.86 -1.88 16.16
N GLU A 954 -33.81 -2.77 16.44
CA GLU A 954 -34.19 -3.11 17.81
C GLU A 954 -33.06 -3.88 18.50
N HIS A 955 -32.75 -3.54 19.74
CA HIS A 955 -31.73 -4.23 20.53
C HIS A 955 -32.34 -4.78 21.82
N GLN A 956 -32.20 -6.09 22.04
CA GLN A 956 -32.39 -6.71 23.36
C GLN A 956 -31.00 -6.98 23.94
N ASP A 957 -30.55 -6.14 24.86
CA ASP A 957 -29.38 -6.44 25.69
C ASP A 957 -29.89 -6.95 27.04
N GLY A 958 -29.45 -8.15 27.44
CA GLY A 958 -29.93 -8.90 28.61
C GLY A 958 -29.96 -8.14 29.93
N GLY A 959 -30.95 -7.26 30.11
CA GLY A 959 -31.29 -6.57 31.35
C GLY A 959 -30.45 -5.35 31.72
N ASN A 960 -29.37 -5.01 31.00
CA ASN A 960 -28.52 -3.87 31.37
C ASN A 960 -28.16 -2.96 30.18
N ALA A 961 -29.00 -1.92 30.02
CA ALA A 961 -28.68 -0.65 29.36
C ALA A 961 -28.52 -0.66 27.83
N GLY A 962 -29.59 -1.00 27.10
CA GLY A 962 -29.84 -0.50 25.75
C GLY A 962 -31.20 0.19 25.69
N GLY A 963 -31.24 1.51 25.52
CA GLY A 963 -32.51 2.22 25.28
C GLY A 963 -33.00 1.96 23.85
N VAL A 964 -34.30 1.72 23.69
CA VAL A 964 -34.97 1.61 22.38
C VAL A 964 -35.24 3.01 21.85
N PHE A 965 -34.80 3.30 20.63
CA PHE A 965 -35.14 4.52 19.92
C PHE A 965 -35.72 4.19 18.55
N SER A 966 -36.73 4.95 18.14
CA SER A 966 -37.50 4.66 16.92
C SER A 966 -37.03 5.46 15.72
N ARG A 967 -36.32 6.58 15.95
CA ARG A 967 -35.92 7.51 14.90
C ARG A 967 -34.70 8.35 15.28
N TYR A 968 -33.88 8.70 14.30
CA TYR A 968 -32.95 9.82 14.41
C TYR A 968 -33.68 11.11 14.00
N ASN A 969 -33.67 12.13 14.85
CA ASN A 969 -34.08 13.47 14.46
C ASN A 969 -32.86 14.18 13.87
N ILE A 970 -32.73 14.20 12.54
CA ILE A 970 -31.59 14.87 11.89
C ILE A 970 -31.84 16.37 11.89
N LEU A 971 -30.96 17.08 12.59
CA LEU A 971 -31.08 18.53 12.78
C LEU A 971 -30.33 19.30 11.71
N LYS A 972 -29.24 18.71 11.18
CA LYS A 972 -28.35 19.40 10.25
C LYS A 972 -27.46 18.40 9.51
N VAL A 973 -27.34 18.52 8.19
CA VAL A 973 -26.32 17.82 7.39
C VAL A 973 -25.48 18.87 6.69
N SER A 974 -24.18 18.88 6.99
CA SER A 974 -23.23 19.79 6.38
C SER A 974 -22.27 19.01 5.49
N ARG A 975 -22.29 19.31 4.20
CA ARG A 975 -21.38 18.73 3.21
C ARG A 975 -20.02 19.42 3.29
N TRP A 976 -18.97 18.62 3.20
CA TRP A 976 -17.61 19.12 3.03
C TRP A 976 -17.36 19.45 1.55
N VAL A 977 -16.98 20.69 1.24
CA VAL A 977 -16.61 21.10 -0.12
C VAL A 977 -15.13 21.53 -0.14
N ALA A 978 -14.27 20.72 -0.77
CA ALA A 978 -12.86 21.01 -1.02
C ALA A 978 -12.40 20.41 -2.37
N PRO A 979 -11.43 21.03 -3.08
CA PRO A 979 -10.81 20.44 -4.27
C PRO A 979 -9.89 19.25 -3.90
N PRO A 980 -9.59 18.32 -4.83
CA PRO A 980 -8.91 17.07 -4.54
C PRO A 980 -7.39 17.30 -4.37
N LEU A 981 -6.96 17.63 -3.15
CA LEU A 981 -5.59 17.47 -2.67
C LEU A 981 -5.64 17.01 -1.20
N PRO A 982 -4.67 16.19 -0.72
CA PRO A 982 -4.59 15.82 0.68
C PRO A 982 -4.28 17.06 1.51
N LEU A 983 -5.12 17.34 2.52
CA LEU A 983 -4.92 18.44 3.48
C LEU A 983 -3.54 18.37 4.15
N PRO A 984 -2.73 19.44 4.17
CA PRO A 984 -1.68 19.62 5.18
C PRO A 984 -2.34 20.22 6.42
N GLY A 985 -2.93 19.37 7.29
CA GLY A 985 -3.79 19.90 8.34
C GLY A 985 -4.27 18.96 9.44
N SER A 986 -3.46 17.99 9.85
CA SER A 986 -3.48 17.46 11.21
C SER A 986 -2.19 16.67 11.44
N PRO A 987 -1.38 16.99 12.48
CA PRO A 987 -0.19 16.21 12.82
C PRO A 987 -0.49 14.72 13.05
N PHE A 988 -1.75 14.40 13.39
CA PHE A 988 -2.23 13.06 13.67
C PHE A 988 -2.51 12.23 12.40
N ILE A 989 -3.14 12.82 11.37
CA ILE A 989 -3.36 12.16 10.07
C ILE A 989 -2.02 11.91 9.37
N ASN A 990 -1.09 12.87 9.45
CA ASN A 990 0.26 12.73 8.89
C ASN A 990 1.07 11.63 9.62
N ALA A 991 0.86 11.43 10.93
CA ALA A 991 1.48 10.34 11.69
C ALA A 991 0.90 8.97 11.32
N ILE A 992 -0.41 8.87 11.09
CA ILE A 992 -1.07 7.63 10.66
C ILE A 992 -0.60 7.22 9.25
N ILE A 993 -0.49 8.18 8.33
CA ILE A 993 -0.09 7.95 6.94
C ILE A 993 1.41 7.61 6.81
N HIS A 994 2.29 8.26 7.59
CA HIS A 994 3.74 8.08 7.45
C HIS A 994 4.40 7.15 8.49
N LYS A 995 3.82 6.96 9.69
CA LYS A 995 4.38 6.11 10.76
C LYS A 995 3.50 4.90 11.12
N GLY A 996 2.24 4.91 10.68
CA GLY A 996 1.24 3.90 11.01
C GLY A 996 0.70 4.00 12.44
N PHE A 997 -0.46 3.38 12.64
CA PHE A 997 -1.22 3.42 13.91
C PHE A 997 -0.47 2.67 15.03
N ASP A 998 -0.12 3.37 16.11
CA ASP A 998 0.47 2.82 17.35
C ASP A 998 -0.50 3.08 18.51
N GLU A 999 -1.12 2.04 19.05
CA GLU A 999 -2.11 2.11 20.14
C GLU A 999 -1.54 2.67 21.46
N ARG A 1000 -0.22 2.78 21.60
CA ARG A 1000 0.41 3.23 22.86
C ARG A 1000 0.24 4.72 23.15
N HIS A 1001 -0.14 5.54 22.17
CA HIS A 1001 -0.36 6.99 22.35
C HIS A 1001 -1.81 7.39 22.67
N ALA A 1002 -2.73 6.42 22.81
CA ALA A 1002 -4.17 6.70 22.94
C ALA A 1002 -4.64 7.23 24.32
N TYR A 1003 -3.75 7.42 25.30
CA TYR A 1003 -4.17 7.81 26.66
C TYR A 1003 -4.05 9.31 27.00
N ILE A 1004 -3.49 10.14 26.12
CA ILE A 1004 -3.35 11.59 26.38
C ILE A 1004 -3.64 12.37 25.10
N GLY A 1005 -4.92 12.67 24.88
CA GLY A 1005 -5.34 13.51 23.75
C GLY A 1005 -6.67 13.08 23.17
N GLY A 1006 -7.75 13.30 23.92
CA GLY A 1006 -9.09 13.27 23.35
C GLY A 1006 -9.22 14.40 22.31
N MET A 1007 -9.75 14.05 21.13
CA MET A 1007 -10.57 14.86 20.20
C MET A 1007 -10.39 14.35 18.74
N PHE A 1008 -11.51 13.96 18.13
CA PHE A 1008 -11.79 13.69 16.70
C PHE A 1008 -11.45 12.33 16.05
N GLY A 1009 -12.50 11.49 15.92
CA GLY A 1009 -13.01 10.92 14.66
C GLY A 1009 -12.14 9.95 13.84
N ALA A 1010 -12.27 8.64 14.09
CA ALA A 1010 -11.98 7.59 13.10
C ALA A 1010 -13.30 7.05 12.54
N GLY A 1011 -13.37 6.87 11.22
CA GLY A 1011 -14.58 6.55 10.45
C GLY A 1011 -15.29 5.26 10.90
N ILE A 1012 -16.62 5.32 10.92
CA ILE A 1012 -17.51 4.22 11.31
C ILE A 1012 -17.87 3.43 10.05
N TYR A 1013 -17.53 2.13 10.02
CA TYR A 1013 -18.12 1.16 9.10
C TYR A 1013 -19.43 0.62 9.70
N PHE A 1014 -20.53 0.71 8.95
CA PHE A 1014 -21.78 0.03 9.29
C PHE A 1014 -21.68 -1.43 8.83
N ALA A 1015 -21.43 -2.33 9.78
CA ALA A 1015 -21.67 -3.76 9.59
C ALA A 1015 -23.06 -4.07 10.18
N GLU A 1016 -23.98 -4.61 9.36
CA GLU A 1016 -25.39 -4.80 9.72
C GLU A 1016 -25.65 -5.68 10.97
N ASN A 1017 -24.63 -6.31 11.56
CA ASN A 1017 -24.75 -7.15 12.76
C ASN A 1017 -23.61 -6.97 13.81
N SER A 1018 -22.90 -5.85 13.83
CA SER A 1018 -21.90 -5.60 14.89
C SER A 1018 -22.53 -4.96 16.13
N SER A 1019 -22.41 -5.62 17.29
CA SER A 1019 -22.77 -5.04 18.61
C SER A 1019 -21.93 -3.81 18.98
N LYS A 1020 -20.80 -3.59 18.29
CA LYS A 1020 -19.95 -2.40 18.46
C LYS A 1020 -20.45 -1.18 17.69
N SER A 1021 -21.31 -1.33 16.68
CA SER A 1021 -21.86 -0.20 15.92
C SER A 1021 -22.64 0.76 16.81
N ASN A 1022 -23.41 0.21 17.76
CA ASN A 1022 -24.19 1.00 18.72
C ASN A 1022 -23.33 1.65 19.82
N GLN A 1023 -22.14 1.11 20.15
CA GLN A 1023 -21.23 1.77 21.11
C GLN A 1023 -20.78 3.16 20.64
N TYR A 1024 -20.67 3.38 19.32
CA TYR A 1024 -20.33 4.68 18.74
C TYR A 1024 -21.54 5.62 18.63
N VAL A 1025 -22.76 5.08 18.58
CA VAL A 1025 -23.99 5.88 18.65
C VAL A 1025 -24.13 6.52 20.03
N TYR A 1026 -23.68 5.87 21.12
CA TYR A 1026 -23.88 6.31 22.52
C TYR A 1026 -23.02 7.49 23.03
N GLY A 1027 -22.17 8.08 22.19
CA GLY A 1027 -21.40 9.27 22.54
C GLY A 1027 -20.23 9.03 23.50
N ILE A 1028 -19.35 10.03 23.52
CA ILE A 1028 -17.98 10.06 24.05
C ILE A 1028 -17.89 9.53 25.49
N GLY A 1029 -17.11 8.47 25.71
CA GLY A 1029 -16.66 8.06 27.06
C GLY A 1029 -16.85 6.59 27.45
N GLY A 1030 -16.46 5.63 26.60
CA GLY A 1030 -16.33 4.23 27.03
C GLY A 1030 -17.60 3.61 27.61
N GLY A 1031 -18.77 3.95 27.05
CA GLY A 1031 -20.06 3.41 27.51
C GLY A 1031 -20.59 4.04 28.81
N THR A 1032 -20.30 5.30 29.12
CA THR A 1032 -20.88 5.98 30.31
C THR A 1032 -22.06 6.91 30.00
N GLY A 1033 -22.35 7.18 28.72
CA GLY A 1033 -23.48 8.03 28.30
C GLY A 1033 -23.17 9.53 28.26
N CYS A 1034 -24.17 10.34 27.92
CA CYS A 1034 -24.02 11.79 27.71
C CYS A 1034 -23.29 12.46 28.89
N PRO A 1035 -22.18 13.20 28.70
CA PRO A 1035 -21.40 13.76 29.81
C PRO A 1035 -22.18 14.74 30.70
N THR A 1036 -23.14 15.47 30.13
CA THR A 1036 -24.00 16.42 30.87
C THR A 1036 -25.07 15.72 31.72
N HIS A 1037 -25.72 14.68 31.19
CA HIS A 1037 -26.87 14.03 31.83
C HIS A 1037 -26.56 12.65 32.42
N LYS A 1038 -25.34 12.14 32.20
CA LYS A 1038 -24.84 10.81 32.59
C LYS A 1038 -25.78 9.66 32.25
N ASP A 1039 -26.52 9.80 31.15
CA ASP A 1039 -27.46 8.81 30.63
C ASP A 1039 -26.93 8.23 29.31
N ARG A 1040 -26.77 6.90 29.28
CA ARG A 1040 -26.36 6.14 28.09
C ARG A 1040 -27.33 6.37 26.94
N SER A 1041 -28.62 6.54 27.22
CA SER A 1041 -29.66 6.74 26.21
C SER A 1041 -30.17 8.17 26.17
N CYS A 1042 -29.35 9.18 26.50
CA CYS A 1042 -29.82 10.57 26.56
C CYS A 1042 -30.46 11.02 25.23
N TYR A 1043 -31.78 11.22 25.26
CA TYR A 1043 -32.62 11.67 24.14
C TYR A 1043 -32.68 13.20 24.02
N VAL A 1044 -32.01 13.94 24.91
CA VAL A 1044 -32.10 15.41 25.00
C VAL A 1044 -30.93 16.09 24.28
N CYS A 1045 -29.75 15.46 24.21
CA CYS A 1045 -28.56 16.07 23.63
C CYS A 1045 -28.40 15.76 22.14
N HIS A 1046 -27.97 16.78 21.38
CA HIS A 1046 -27.57 16.64 19.99
C HIS A 1046 -26.22 15.91 19.89
N ARG A 1047 -26.09 15.07 18.89
CA ARG A 1047 -24.92 14.24 18.56
C ARG A 1047 -24.43 14.61 17.18
N GLN A 1048 -23.15 14.37 16.92
CA GLN A 1048 -22.52 14.63 15.62
C GLN A 1048 -21.88 13.36 15.08
N LEU A 1049 -22.16 13.04 13.82
CA LEU A 1049 -21.61 11.90 13.08
C LEU A 1049 -20.86 12.44 11.86
N LEU A 1050 -19.66 11.90 11.60
CA LEU A 1050 -18.88 12.23 10.42
C LEU A 1050 -18.95 11.05 9.43
N PHE A 1051 -19.52 11.29 8.26
CA PHE A 1051 -19.64 10.32 7.18
C PHE A 1051 -18.48 10.52 6.19
N CYS A 1052 -17.74 9.46 5.90
CA CYS A 1052 -16.53 9.52 5.06
C CYS A 1052 -16.65 8.59 3.84
N ARG A 1053 -16.17 9.06 2.69
CA ARG A 1053 -16.05 8.28 1.46
C ARG A 1053 -14.68 7.61 1.37
N VAL A 1054 -14.66 6.35 0.94
CA VAL A 1054 -13.43 5.56 0.76
C VAL A 1054 -13.31 5.17 -0.72
N THR A 1055 -12.14 5.37 -1.33
CA THR A 1055 -11.85 4.96 -2.72
C THR A 1055 -11.42 3.49 -2.77
N LEU A 1056 -12.19 2.64 -3.47
CA LEU A 1056 -11.89 1.21 -3.68
C LEU A 1056 -10.91 1.03 -4.87
N GLY A 1057 -9.75 0.41 -4.63
CA GLY A 1057 -8.79 0.02 -5.68
C GLY A 1057 -9.08 -1.35 -6.33
N LYS A 1058 -8.61 -1.54 -7.58
CA LYS A 1058 -8.74 -2.80 -8.36
C LYS A 1058 -8.05 -3.99 -7.68
N SER A 1059 -8.69 -5.15 -7.70
CA SER A 1059 -8.09 -6.44 -7.32
C SER A 1059 -7.03 -6.88 -8.35
N PHE A 1060 -5.81 -7.18 -7.91
CA PHE A 1060 -4.76 -7.76 -8.77
C PHE A 1060 -4.75 -9.30 -8.68
N LEU A 1061 -4.56 -9.96 -9.84
CA LEU A 1061 -4.17 -11.38 -9.96
C LEU A 1061 -2.65 -11.44 -10.15
N GLN A 1062 -1.91 -12.19 -9.32
CA GLN A 1062 -0.55 -12.61 -9.70
C GLN A 1062 -0.17 -13.98 -9.11
N PHE A 1063 0.27 -14.85 -10.01
CA PHE A 1063 0.83 -16.18 -9.76
C PHE A 1063 2.35 -16.09 -9.57
N SER A 1064 2.88 -16.94 -8.69
CA SER A 1064 4.31 -17.20 -8.37
C SER A 1064 5.00 -16.21 -7.39
N ALA A 1065 5.63 -16.80 -6.37
CA ALA A 1065 6.39 -16.11 -5.34
C ALA A 1065 7.90 -16.29 -5.58
N MET A 1066 8.65 -15.19 -5.67
CA MET A 1066 10.07 -15.11 -5.33
C MET A 1066 10.39 -13.67 -4.89
N LYS A 1067 11.12 -13.55 -3.78
CA LYS A 1067 11.55 -12.29 -3.15
C LYS A 1067 12.45 -11.44 -4.08
N MET A 1068 12.20 -10.13 -4.11
CA MET A 1068 13.23 -9.09 -4.11
C MET A 1068 12.73 -7.85 -3.32
N ALA A 1069 13.68 -7.10 -2.76
CA ALA A 1069 13.62 -6.48 -1.44
C ALA A 1069 13.18 -5.00 -1.36
N HIS A 1070 12.62 -4.65 -0.20
CA HIS A 1070 12.81 -3.45 0.65
C HIS A 1070 11.52 -2.77 1.15
N ALA A 1071 10.90 -3.36 2.18
CA ALA A 1071 10.16 -2.68 3.26
C ALA A 1071 9.93 -3.69 4.43
N PRO A 1072 9.86 -3.26 5.71
CA PRO A 1072 9.86 -4.18 6.87
C PRO A 1072 8.54 -4.97 7.02
N PRO A 1073 8.57 -6.23 7.50
CA PRO A 1073 7.40 -7.11 7.60
C PRO A 1073 6.67 -6.99 8.95
N GLY A 1074 5.35 -6.76 8.92
CA GLY A 1074 4.50 -6.87 10.11
C GLY A 1074 3.20 -6.07 10.06
N HIS A 1075 2.31 -6.31 9.09
CA HIS A 1075 0.91 -5.84 9.11
C HIS A 1075 0.00 -6.90 8.45
N HIS A 1076 -0.97 -7.44 9.21
CA HIS A 1076 -1.93 -8.49 8.78
C HIS A 1076 -3.35 -7.94 8.60
N SER A 1077 -4.15 -8.68 7.80
CA SER A 1077 -5.55 -8.45 7.45
C SER A 1077 -6.40 -9.02 8.56
N VAL A 1078 -7.50 -8.39 8.91
CA VAL A 1078 -8.61 -9.10 9.55
C VAL A 1078 -9.47 -9.75 8.46
N ILE A 1079 -9.87 -11.01 8.64
CA ILE A 1079 -10.88 -11.71 7.82
C ILE A 1079 -11.98 -12.23 8.76
N GLY A 1080 -13.22 -11.76 8.58
CA GLY A 1080 -14.44 -12.30 9.19
C GLY A 1080 -15.25 -13.15 8.20
N ARG A 1081 -16.17 -14.00 8.69
CA ARG A 1081 -17.08 -14.84 7.87
C ARG A 1081 -18.54 -14.33 7.99
N PRO A 1082 -19.35 -14.43 6.91
CA PRO A 1082 -20.76 -14.06 6.94
C PRO A 1082 -21.64 -15.08 7.67
N SER A 1083 -22.69 -14.62 8.34
CA SER A 1083 -23.78 -15.45 8.88
C SER A 1083 -24.84 -15.74 7.83
N VAL A 1084 -25.54 -16.85 8.01
CA VAL A 1084 -26.48 -17.44 7.04
C VAL A 1084 -27.73 -16.55 6.87
N ASN A 1085 -28.08 -16.24 5.61
CA ASN A 1085 -29.21 -15.43 5.09
C ASN A 1085 -28.98 -13.93 4.81
N GLY A 1086 -27.75 -13.41 4.86
CA GLY A 1086 -27.41 -12.06 4.36
C GLY A 1086 -27.02 -12.01 2.88
N LEU A 1087 -27.39 -10.94 2.17
CA LEU A 1087 -27.05 -10.67 0.77
C LEU A 1087 -25.52 -10.59 0.54
N ALA A 1088 -25.08 -11.05 -0.64
CA ALA A 1088 -23.68 -11.08 -1.06
C ALA A 1088 -23.11 -9.67 -1.36
N TYR A 1089 -22.40 -9.07 -0.40
CA TYR A 1089 -21.37 -8.05 -0.65
C TYR A 1089 -20.17 -8.31 0.27
N ALA A 1090 -18.95 -8.13 -0.25
CA ALA A 1090 -17.71 -8.37 0.50
C ALA A 1090 -17.51 -7.31 1.59
N GLU A 1091 -17.26 -7.74 2.83
CA GLU A 1091 -16.79 -6.87 3.92
C GLU A 1091 -15.35 -6.40 3.61
N TYR A 1092 -15.10 -5.08 3.59
CA TYR A 1092 -13.78 -4.52 3.30
C TYR A 1092 -13.04 -4.12 4.58
N VAL A 1093 -11.76 -4.48 4.67
CA VAL A 1093 -10.81 -4.00 5.69
C VAL A 1093 -9.93 -2.93 5.04
N ILE A 1094 -9.94 -1.70 5.56
CA ILE A 1094 -8.99 -0.65 5.12
C ILE A 1094 -7.59 -1.06 5.54
N TYR A 1095 -6.73 -1.27 4.55
CA TYR A 1095 -5.31 -1.50 4.72
C TYR A 1095 -4.50 -0.21 4.57
N ARG A 1096 -3.32 -0.17 5.20
CA ARG A 1096 -2.32 0.90 5.04
C ARG A 1096 -2.17 1.25 3.55
N GLY A 1097 -2.67 2.41 3.13
CA GLY A 1097 -2.50 2.94 1.78
C GLY A 1097 -3.74 3.62 1.18
N GLU A 1098 -4.95 3.42 1.72
CA GLU A 1098 -6.17 4.01 1.14
C GLU A 1098 -6.55 5.35 1.78
N GLN A 1099 -6.91 6.34 0.95
CA GLN A 1099 -7.35 7.67 1.37
C GLN A 1099 -8.85 7.65 1.72
N ALA A 1100 -9.23 8.10 2.92
CA ALA A 1100 -10.61 8.33 3.33
C ALA A 1100 -10.89 9.84 3.41
N TYR A 1101 -11.98 10.30 2.80
CA TYR A 1101 -12.35 11.72 2.72
C TYR A 1101 -13.65 11.97 3.48
N PRO A 1102 -13.70 12.90 4.45
CA PRO A 1102 -14.96 13.29 5.08
C PRO A 1102 -15.89 13.94 4.04
N GLU A 1103 -17.10 13.42 3.90
CA GLU A 1103 -18.08 13.84 2.89
C GLU A 1103 -19.23 14.63 3.54
N TYR A 1104 -19.74 14.17 4.69
CA TYR A 1104 -20.81 14.84 5.43
C TYR A 1104 -20.55 14.89 6.95
N LEU A 1105 -20.93 16.00 7.59
CA LEU A 1105 -21.05 16.14 9.04
C LEU A 1105 -22.55 16.23 9.38
N ILE A 1106 -23.06 15.24 10.11
CA ILE A 1106 -24.49 15.10 10.43
C ILE A 1106 -24.68 15.40 11.91
N THR A 1107 -25.49 16.40 12.25
CA THR A 1107 -25.95 16.66 13.61
C THR A 1107 -27.35 16.11 13.78
N TYR A 1108 -27.57 15.28 14.78
CA TYR A 1108 -28.84 14.59 14.99
C TYR A 1108 -29.13 14.39 16.48
N GLN A 1109 -30.38 14.11 16.81
CA GLN A 1109 -30.83 13.73 18.15
C GLN A 1109 -31.53 12.37 18.06
N ILE A 1110 -31.55 11.62 19.15
CA ILE A 1110 -32.22 10.32 19.20
C ILE A 1110 -33.63 10.52 19.77
N LEU A 1111 -34.67 9.93 19.16
CA LEU A 1111 -36.06 10.02 19.63
C LEU A 1111 -36.55 8.71 20.25
N LYS A 1112 -37.30 8.83 21.35
CA LYS A 1112 -38.00 7.69 21.96
C LYS A 1112 -39.16 7.23 21.06
N PRO A 1113 -39.54 5.94 21.10
CA PRO A 1113 -40.82 5.49 20.57
C PRO A 1113 -41.96 6.25 21.25
N GLU A 1114 -42.89 6.81 20.47
CA GLU A 1114 -44.08 7.46 21.04
C GLU A 1114 -44.91 6.41 21.79
N SER A 1115 -45.25 6.68 23.06
CA SER A 1115 -46.22 5.88 23.79
C SER A 1115 -47.59 6.09 23.16
N THR A 1116 -48.10 5.11 22.41
CA THR A 1116 -49.49 5.08 21.98
C THR A 1116 -50.41 5.29 23.19
N PRO A 1117 -51.42 6.17 23.12
CA PRO A 1117 -52.36 6.37 24.23
C PRO A 1117 -53.08 5.05 24.50
N SER A 1118 -53.05 4.60 25.75
CA SER A 1118 -53.77 3.41 26.19
C SER A 1118 -55.26 3.56 25.89
N SER A 1119 -55.79 2.62 25.12
CA SER A 1119 -57.22 2.33 25.01
C SER A 1119 -57.86 2.27 26.39
N THR A 1120 -58.89 3.07 26.59
CA THR A 1120 -59.81 3.00 27.72
C THR A 1120 -60.45 1.62 27.80
N ALA A 1121 -60.14 0.87 28.86
CA ALA A 1121 -60.95 -0.24 29.33
C ALA A 1121 -60.95 -0.26 30.86
N GLY A 1122 -62.00 0.33 31.43
CA GLY A 1122 -62.61 -0.07 32.71
C GLY A 1122 -61.77 0.10 33.98
N GLU A 1123 -61.88 1.28 34.60
CA GLU A 1123 -62.00 1.33 36.05
C GLU A 1123 -63.35 0.71 36.45
N GLU A 1124 -63.27 -0.49 37.04
CA GLU A 1124 -64.11 -0.85 38.17
C GLU A 1124 -63.31 -1.76 39.13
N GLN A 1125 -62.19 -1.24 39.64
CA GLN A 1125 -61.86 -1.27 41.07
C GLN A 1125 -60.69 -0.31 41.36
N LYS A 1126 -61.06 0.76 42.08
CA LYS A 1126 -60.32 1.95 42.51
C LYS A 1126 -60.06 2.99 41.41
N SER A 1127 -61.17 3.70 41.22
CA SER A 1127 -61.56 4.94 40.53
C SER A 1127 -60.52 6.03 40.27
#